data_AF-A0A351FCR1-F1
#
_entry.id   AF-A0A351FCR1-F1
#
_cell.length_a   1.000
_cell.length_b   1.000
_cell.length_c   1.000
_cell.angle_alpha   90.00
_cell.angle_beta   90.00
_cell.angle_gamma   90.00
#
_symmetry.space_group_name_H-M   'P 1'
#
loop_
_entity.id
_entity.type
_entity.pdbx_description
1 polymer ?
#
loop_
_entity_poly.entity_id
_entity_poly.type
_entity_poly.pdbx_seq_one_letter_code
_entity_poly.pdbx_strand_id
1 'polypeptide(L)'
;MDFYLKLKGEQVGPYRLEEVQGWLNAGYVKPDDTAWFDGCEDWVKVEELPGIDLNAAGHFVRTDEALPFEAYVGEEPYVFVCYAHRDSTTVFKQIKDLHADGYRMWYDEGIGVSSEWPEEIAKAVLGCSVFLVYVSPNATASINCRNEINLALDENKPFIAVHLEESTLPPGLRLRMGDLQAIFRYKLTKDQYAKKVREAINHFLKHGNKIPETNSSDRGLSHSSNRSTKNFWKSGLAIAIGSLLLLALIVKTFVFQDGKDSEENAGMRVLSMGKERTVSSIGLEMIWCPPGSFQMGSPKDEQSRKENEIPHKVSLSKGFYLGKYEVTQGQWEKVMGDNPSFFQGRDRPVERVSWEQARSFCEKITQLDRRKGLLPEGWRYDLPTESEWEYACRAGTKTAYAWGSSIESSQANFQSEVNATREVGFYLSNPWGFFDMHGNVLEWVADRNGEYSNSQVVDPQGPSKGSNRVMRGGSWYNEGGQLRSAERSSAFPGVAATFIGFRLAFKEDNPDLLPPSLEPRGLKSMVHEAGLPWIDPWMTALDDRDGNLSSQVRVEGEVRVDIPGTYELIYSVSDYSGNEANQNRSVRIVDTTPPEISLLGETNQSVEFGFPWREPGFYALDALDGNLSLDVLVSGSVNTSSPGPYRLLYRVSDQNGNESQAERLIVVSTPAEAVSEGEIKEANASSQSAFFTPSKELLEAVQNWTQVPSSVFPLRKVKLFEDLTLRIRDANGKELASNRIESGNSVVVLSLQGTALVVSDSETSKMRGLIPMDATNFKQKVAELFEFRKKQREDYLNLQIKPSEETPDETDDGSSGSVSDPDLPPD
;
A
#
# COMPACT_ATOMS: atom_id res chain seq x y z
N MET A 1 13.36 -30.68 21.54
CA MET A 1 12.45 -31.79 21.24
C MET A 1 11.50 -31.26 20.21
N ASP A 2 11.37 -31.95 19.08
CA ASP A 2 10.61 -31.46 17.94
C ASP A 2 9.20 -32.05 18.01
N PHE A 3 8.20 -31.18 17.91
CA PHE A 3 6.78 -31.51 18.03
C PHE A 3 6.09 -31.33 16.69
N TYR A 4 5.22 -32.27 16.36
CA TYR A 4 4.36 -32.22 15.18
C TYR A 4 2.91 -32.14 15.64
N LEU A 5 2.08 -31.37 14.95
CA LEU A 5 0.65 -31.24 15.23
C LEU A 5 -0.15 -31.86 14.08
N LYS A 6 -1.32 -32.40 14.38
CA LYS A 6 -2.25 -32.92 13.37
C LYS A 6 -3.47 -32.01 13.29
N LEU A 7 -3.38 -31.00 12.43
CA LEU A 7 -4.44 -30.01 12.25
C LEU A 7 -5.25 -30.37 11.01
N LYS A 8 -6.57 -30.53 11.15
CA LYS A 8 -7.49 -30.93 10.06
C LYS A 8 -7.08 -32.23 9.34
N GLY A 9 -6.43 -33.15 10.06
CA GLY A 9 -6.02 -34.46 9.54
C GLY A 9 -4.62 -34.50 8.92
N GLU A 10 -3.98 -33.35 8.67
CA GLU A 10 -2.63 -33.27 8.12
C GLU A 10 -1.58 -33.04 9.20
N GLN A 11 -0.43 -33.72 9.06
CA GLN A 11 0.71 -33.55 9.95
C GLN A 11 1.51 -32.32 9.55
N VAL A 12 1.68 -31.38 10.48
CA VAL A 12 2.44 -30.14 10.31
C VAL A 12 3.53 -30.06 11.38
N GLY A 13 4.71 -29.54 11.01
CA GLY A 13 5.90 -29.47 11.87
C GLY A 13 7.20 -29.82 11.13
N PRO A 14 8.36 -29.83 11.81
CA PRO A 14 8.53 -29.78 13.27
C PRO A 14 8.42 -28.36 13.87
N TYR A 15 7.98 -28.29 15.12
CA TYR A 15 7.87 -27.09 15.95
C TYR A 15 8.56 -27.28 17.29
N ARG A 16 8.98 -26.18 17.91
CA ARG A 16 9.56 -26.16 19.26
C ARG A 16 8.47 -26.03 20.32
N LEU A 17 8.75 -26.50 21.54
CA LEU A 17 7.83 -26.45 22.68
C LEU A 17 7.27 -25.04 22.92
N GLU A 18 8.13 -24.02 22.81
CA GLU A 18 7.78 -22.61 23.01
C GLU A 18 6.78 -22.09 21.96
N GLU A 19 6.86 -22.59 20.72
CA GLU A 19 5.96 -22.21 19.63
C GLU A 19 4.58 -22.85 19.83
N VAL A 20 4.56 -24.14 20.17
CA VAL A 20 3.33 -24.87 20.51
C VAL A 20 2.66 -24.25 21.75
N GLN A 21 3.43 -23.88 22.77
CA GLN A 21 2.94 -23.15 23.93
C GLN A 21 2.39 -21.76 23.56
N GLY A 22 3.09 -21.02 22.69
CA GLY A 22 2.62 -19.72 22.20
C GLY A 22 1.28 -19.82 21.46
N TRP A 23 1.09 -20.84 20.64
CA TRP A 23 -0.17 -21.09 19.93
C TRP A 23 -1.29 -21.59 20.83
N LEU A 24 -0.96 -22.42 21.82
CA LEU A 24 -1.89 -22.82 22.88
C LEU A 24 -2.36 -21.60 23.69
N ASN A 25 -1.44 -20.70 24.03
CA ASN A 25 -1.74 -19.45 24.74
C ASN A 25 -2.58 -18.48 23.91
N ALA A 26 -2.45 -18.52 22.58
CA ALA A 26 -3.18 -17.68 21.66
C ALA A 26 -4.48 -18.33 21.13
N GLY A 27 -4.80 -19.56 21.54
CA GLY A 27 -6.01 -20.27 21.15
C GLY A 27 -6.04 -20.83 19.73
N TYR A 28 -4.89 -20.86 19.03
CA TYR A 28 -4.75 -21.45 17.69
C TYR A 28 -4.63 -22.97 17.71
N VAL A 29 -4.19 -23.52 18.85
CA VAL A 29 -4.07 -24.95 19.14
C VAL A 29 -4.78 -25.19 20.46
N LYS A 30 -5.59 -26.24 20.55
CA LYS A 30 -6.35 -26.59 21.75
C LYS A 30 -5.66 -27.71 22.55
N PRO A 31 -5.91 -27.80 23.85
CA PRO A 31 -5.37 -28.88 24.69
C PRO A 31 -5.69 -30.29 24.17
N ASP A 32 -6.86 -30.46 23.54
CA ASP A 32 -7.36 -31.72 22.99
C ASP A 32 -6.94 -31.99 21.53
N ASP A 33 -6.25 -31.04 20.87
CA ASP A 33 -5.67 -31.27 19.55
C ASP A 33 -4.55 -32.30 19.63
N THR A 34 -4.29 -32.98 18.51
CA THR A 34 -3.37 -34.11 18.47
C THR A 34 -1.96 -33.68 18.09
N ALA A 35 -0.96 -34.17 18.83
CA ALA A 35 0.44 -33.89 18.67
C ALA A 35 1.30 -35.16 18.76
N TRP A 36 2.50 -35.12 18.18
CA TRP A 36 3.46 -36.21 18.24
C TRP A 36 4.87 -35.66 18.46
N PHE A 37 5.70 -36.39 19.19
CA PHE A 37 7.10 -36.06 19.42
C PHE A 37 7.97 -37.32 19.40
N ASP A 38 9.25 -37.15 19.12
CA ASP A 38 10.21 -38.24 19.02
C ASP A 38 10.36 -38.99 20.36
N GLY A 39 9.91 -40.25 20.41
CA GLY A 39 9.82 -41.06 21.62
C GLY A 39 8.39 -41.42 22.07
N CYS A 40 7.36 -40.95 21.37
CA CYS A 40 5.97 -41.33 21.62
C CYS A 40 5.53 -42.50 20.73
N GLU A 41 4.92 -43.55 21.30
CA GLU A 41 4.50 -44.76 20.55
C GLU A 41 3.35 -44.49 19.56
N ASP A 42 2.48 -43.52 19.86
CA ASP A 42 1.37 -43.09 19.00
C ASP A 42 1.08 -41.59 19.17
N TRP A 43 0.17 -41.01 18.38
CA TRP A 43 -0.22 -39.60 18.54
C TRP A 43 -0.91 -39.34 19.89
N VAL A 44 -0.49 -38.29 20.60
CA VAL A 44 -0.98 -37.89 21.94
C VAL A 44 -1.68 -36.54 21.88
N LYS A 45 -2.32 -36.10 22.96
CA LYS A 45 -2.89 -34.74 22.99
C LYS A 45 -1.82 -33.68 23.24
N VAL A 46 -2.07 -32.46 22.80
CA VAL A 46 -1.20 -31.29 23.06
C VAL A 46 -1.02 -31.08 24.57
N GLU A 47 -2.05 -31.34 25.38
CA GLU A 47 -1.99 -31.27 26.85
C GLU A 47 -1.07 -32.30 27.50
N GLU A 48 -0.73 -33.36 26.78
CA GLU A 48 0.11 -34.46 27.23
C GLU A 48 1.57 -34.29 26.76
N LEU A 49 1.88 -33.21 26.03
CA LEU A 49 3.23 -32.93 25.55
C LEU A 49 4.19 -32.64 26.71
N PRO A 50 5.36 -33.29 26.75
CA PRO A 50 6.37 -33.03 27.78
C PRO A 50 6.80 -31.56 27.81
N GLY A 51 6.51 -30.88 28.92
CA GLY A 51 6.91 -29.49 29.16
C GLY A 51 5.87 -28.44 28.76
N ILE A 52 4.70 -28.83 28.26
CA ILE A 52 3.59 -27.90 28.05
C ILE A 52 3.03 -27.45 29.41
N ASP A 53 2.83 -26.15 29.59
CA ASP A 53 2.20 -25.57 30.78
C ASP A 53 0.81 -25.05 30.42
N LEU A 54 -0.20 -25.86 30.76
CA LEU A 54 -1.61 -25.50 30.57
C LEU A 54 -2.05 -24.29 31.42
N ASN A 55 -1.28 -23.94 32.46
CA ASN A 55 -1.56 -22.75 33.28
C ASN A 55 -1.01 -21.47 32.65
N ALA A 56 -0.06 -21.57 31.71
CA ALA A 56 0.45 -20.44 30.93
C ALA A 56 -0.48 -20.06 29.76
N ALA A 57 -1.37 -20.97 29.34
CA ALA A 57 -2.33 -20.80 28.25
C ALA A 57 -3.61 -20.03 28.62
N GLY A 58 -3.45 -18.96 29.41
CA GLY A 58 -4.52 -18.17 30.02
C GLY A 58 -5.40 -17.33 29.08
N HIS A 59 -5.68 -17.80 27.86
CA HIS A 59 -6.79 -17.34 27.02
C HIS A 59 -7.74 -18.47 26.59
N PHE A 60 -7.83 -19.55 27.38
CA PHE A 60 -9.12 -20.20 27.52
C PHE A 60 -9.94 -19.40 28.52
N VAL A 61 -11.08 -18.89 28.05
CA VAL A 61 -12.20 -18.57 28.94
C VAL A 61 -12.48 -19.85 29.73
N ARG A 62 -12.17 -19.86 31.03
CA ARG A 62 -12.96 -20.66 31.95
C ARG A 62 -14.33 -19.99 31.96
N THR A 63 -15.28 -20.53 31.20
CA THR A 63 -16.71 -20.15 31.28
C THR A 63 -17.35 -20.81 32.51
N ASP A 64 -16.59 -20.89 33.60
CA ASP A 64 -16.93 -21.68 34.77
C ASP A 64 -17.31 -20.75 35.95
N GLU A 65 -16.99 -19.46 35.88
CA GLU A 65 -17.48 -18.48 36.86
C GLU A 65 -18.79 -17.88 36.35
N ALA A 66 -19.90 -18.38 36.89
CA ALA A 66 -21.21 -17.79 36.68
C ALA A 66 -21.17 -16.28 36.96
N LEU A 67 -21.76 -15.48 36.05
CA LEU A 67 -21.93 -14.05 36.24
C LEU A 67 -22.51 -13.76 37.64
N PRO A 68 -22.03 -12.73 38.35
CA PRO A 68 -22.46 -12.49 39.73
C PRO A 68 -23.96 -12.19 39.84
N PHE A 69 -24.56 -11.60 38.79
CA PHE A 69 -25.98 -11.31 38.56
C PHE A 69 -26.16 -10.87 37.09
N GLU A 70 -27.37 -10.48 36.64
CA GLU A 70 -27.53 -9.88 35.31
C GLU A 70 -27.20 -8.38 35.34
N ALA A 71 -26.40 -7.90 34.39
CA ALA A 71 -26.06 -6.48 34.29
C ALA A 71 -27.34 -5.64 34.07
N TYR A 72 -27.41 -4.48 34.75
CA TYR A 72 -28.59 -3.63 34.69
C TYR A 72 -28.79 -3.02 33.30
N VAL A 73 -29.99 -3.18 32.72
CA VAL A 73 -30.38 -2.55 31.46
C VAL A 73 -31.66 -1.74 31.70
N GLY A 74 -31.58 -0.42 31.62
CA GLY A 74 -32.73 0.47 31.83
C GLY A 74 -32.33 1.94 32.03
N GLU A 75 -33.32 2.81 32.22
CA GLU A 75 -33.11 4.27 32.27
C GLU A 75 -32.92 4.84 33.68
N GLU A 76 -33.24 4.06 34.73
CA GLU A 76 -33.06 4.51 36.12
C GLU A 76 -31.58 4.67 36.53
N PRO A 77 -31.25 5.57 37.49
CA PRO A 77 -29.88 5.83 37.93
C PRO A 77 -29.08 4.57 38.29
N TYR A 78 -27.94 4.33 37.64
CA TYR A 78 -27.10 3.14 37.87
C TYR A 78 -25.62 3.48 38.07
N VAL A 79 -24.90 2.50 38.61
CA VAL A 79 -23.45 2.52 38.81
C VAL A 79 -22.78 1.78 37.67
N PHE A 80 -21.90 2.44 36.92
CA PHE A 80 -21.03 1.79 35.94
C PHE A 80 -19.80 1.25 36.66
N VAL A 81 -19.43 -0.01 36.39
CA VAL A 81 -18.29 -0.68 37.00
C VAL A 81 -17.18 -0.86 35.96
N CYS A 82 -16.07 -0.17 36.16
CA CYS A 82 -14.84 -0.36 35.38
C CYS A 82 -13.86 -1.26 36.13
N TYR A 83 -13.38 -2.33 35.47
CA TYR A 83 -12.36 -3.24 36.00
C TYR A 83 -11.65 -3.99 34.87
N ALA A 84 -10.47 -4.56 35.13
CA ALA A 84 -9.86 -5.49 34.18
C ALA A 84 -10.47 -6.88 34.35
N HIS A 85 -10.78 -7.58 33.25
CA HIS A 85 -11.35 -8.92 33.27
C HIS A 85 -10.53 -9.93 34.11
N ARG A 86 -9.20 -9.76 34.20
CA ARG A 86 -8.31 -10.57 35.04
C ARG A 86 -8.56 -10.41 36.55
N ASP A 87 -9.27 -9.36 36.95
CA ASP A 87 -9.65 -9.08 38.33
C ASP A 87 -11.12 -9.48 38.64
N SER A 88 -11.84 -10.06 37.67
CA SER A 88 -13.27 -10.41 37.74
C SER A 88 -13.63 -11.16 39.02
N THR A 89 -12.91 -12.23 39.37
CA THR A 89 -13.17 -13.02 40.59
C THR A 89 -13.15 -12.17 41.88
N THR A 90 -12.29 -11.15 41.93
CA THR A 90 -12.19 -10.24 43.08
C THR A 90 -13.28 -9.18 43.03
N VAL A 91 -13.54 -8.62 41.85
CA VAL A 91 -14.54 -7.56 41.62
C VAL A 91 -15.96 -8.09 41.79
N PHE A 92 -16.28 -9.26 41.23
CA PHE A 92 -17.58 -9.93 41.33
C PHE A 92 -18.04 -10.13 42.77
N LYS A 93 -17.11 -10.46 43.68
CA LYS A 93 -17.42 -10.54 45.12
C LYS A 93 -17.86 -9.19 45.71
N GLN A 94 -17.25 -8.09 45.28
CA GLN A 94 -17.60 -6.76 45.76
C GLN A 94 -18.92 -6.27 45.17
N ILE A 95 -19.10 -6.41 43.85
CA ILE A 95 -20.31 -5.91 43.18
C ILE A 95 -21.54 -6.75 43.54
N LYS A 96 -21.38 -8.02 43.89
CA LYS A 96 -22.47 -8.86 44.40
C LYS A 96 -23.02 -8.37 45.74
N ASP A 97 -22.13 -7.94 46.65
CA ASP A 97 -22.53 -7.34 47.92
C ASP A 97 -23.29 -6.02 47.68
N LEU A 98 -22.82 -5.18 46.75
CA LEU A 98 -23.51 -3.93 46.37
C LEU A 98 -24.87 -4.18 45.68
N HIS A 99 -24.93 -5.17 44.77
CA HIS A 99 -26.17 -5.53 44.12
C HIS A 99 -27.22 -6.06 45.12
N ALA A 100 -26.80 -6.88 46.09
CA ALA A 100 -27.66 -7.36 47.17
C ALA A 100 -28.20 -6.23 48.07
N ASP A 101 -27.48 -5.11 48.16
CA ASP A 101 -27.92 -3.90 48.86
C ASP A 101 -28.89 -3.03 48.02
N GLY A 102 -29.21 -3.45 46.80
CA GLY A 102 -30.19 -2.82 45.92
C GLY A 102 -29.62 -1.80 44.93
N TYR A 103 -28.30 -1.72 44.77
CA TYR A 103 -27.70 -0.87 43.74
C TYR A 103 -27.88 -1.49 42.34
N ARG A 104 -28.28 -0.65 41.38
CA ARG A 104 -28.30 -1.01 39.96
C ARG A 104 -26.88 -0.91 39.41
N MET A 105 -26.33 -2.03 38.97
CA MET A 105 -24.93 -2.15 38.58
C MET A 105 -24.85 -2.54 37.10
N TRP A 106 -24.12 -1.76 36.32
CA TRP A 106 -23.78 -2.03 34.93
C TRP A 106 -22.30 -2.43 34.86
N TYR A 107 -21.99 -3.51 34.15
CA TYR A 107 -20.63 -3.98 33.90
C TYR A 107 -20.60 -4.76 32.58
N ASP A 108 -19.41 -4.94 32.00
CA ASP A 108 -19.18 -5.26 30.58
C ASP A 108 -19.28 -6.75 30.22
N GLU A 109 -19.79 -7.61 31.12
CA GLU A 109 -19.91 -9.05 30.87
C GLU A 109 -21.33 -9.43 30.45
N GLY A 110 -21.47 -10.03 29.26
CA GLY A 110 -22.75 -10.54 28.75
C GLY A 110 -23.28 -9.85 27.48
N ILE A 111 -22.53 -8.91 26.89
CA ILE A 111 -22.83 -8.31 25.59
C ILE A 111 -22.09 -9.10 24.50
N GLY A 112 -22.82 -9.64 23.51
CA GLY A 112 -22.24 -10.39 22.41
C GLY A 112 -21.28 -9.54 21.59
N VAL A 113 -20.14 -10.11 21.17
CA VAL A 113 -19.11 -9.40 20.41
C VAL A 113 -19.69 -8.94 19.07
N SER A 114 -20.01 -7.64 18.95
CA SER A 114 -20.51 -7.01 17.73
C SER A 114 -19.78 -5.68 17.47
N SER A 115 -19.91 -5.14 16.25
CA SER A 115 -19.35 -3.85 15.85
C SER A 115 -19.91 -2.63 16.62
N GLU A 116 -20.94 -2.82 17.46
CA GLU A 116 -21.55 -1.78 18.29
C GLU A 116 -21.01 -1.76 19.73
N TRP A 117 -20.15 -2.73 20.10
CA TRP A 117 -19.66 -2.91 21.48
C TRP A 117 -18.98 -1.68 22.10
N PRO A 118 -18.10 -0.93 21.39
CA PRO A 118 -17.52 0.31 21.94
C PRO A 118 -18.56 1.42 22.17
N GLU A 119 -19.60 1.47 21.32
CA GLU A 119 -20.65 2.49 21.38
C GLU A 119 -21.61 2.23 22.55
N GLU A 120 -21.92 0.97 22.83
CA GLU A 120 -22.74 0.57 23.99
C GLU A 120 -22.04 0.86 25.32
N ILE A 121 -20.74 0.56 25.41
CA ILE A 121 -19.93 0.90 26.60
C ILE A 121 -19.87 2.42 26.77
N ALA A 122 -19.60 3.17 25.70
CA ALA A 122 -19.58 4.63 25.76
C ALA A 122 -20.93 5.19 26.22
N LYS A 123 -22.05 4.71 25.66
CA LYS A 123 -23.40 5.09 26.10
C LYS A 123 -23.64 4.75 27.57
N ALA A 124 -23.15 3.61 28.05
CA ALA A 124 -23.26 3.22 29.45
C ALA A 124 -22.42 4.12 30.39
N VAL A 125 -21.20 4.49 29.98
CA VAL A 125 -20.39 5.47 30.73
C VAL A 125 -21.08 6.84 30.75
N LEU A 126 -21.60 7.29 29.60
CA LEU A 126 -22.31 8.56 29.46
C LEU A 126 -23.65 8.58 30.22
N GLY A 127 -24.33 7.44 30.36
CA GLY A 127 -25.61 7.33 31.06
C GLY A 127 -25.47 7.09 32.57
N CYS A 128 -24.30 6.69 33.06
CA CYS A 128 -24.16 6.32 34.46
C CYS A 128 -24.34 7.52 35.42
N SER A 129 -24.90 7.22 36.59
CA SER A 129 -25.04 8.19 37.69
C SER A 129 -23.83 8.19 38.62
N VAL A 130 -23.09 7.08 38.67
CA VAL A 130 -21.83 6.94 39.40
C VAL A 130 -20.90 6.05 38.57
N PHE A 131 -19.66 6.49 38.39
CA PHE A 131 -18.59 5.70 37.78
C PHE A 131 -17.71 5.13 38.89
N LEU A 132 -17.71 3.80 39.04
CA LEU A 132 -16.95 3.05 40.03
C LEU A 132 -15.84 2.28 39.34
N VAL A 133 -14.57 2.66 39.58
CA VAL A 133 -13.42 1.95 39.05
C VAL A 133 -12.70 1.14 40.13
N TYR A 134 -12.41 -0.12 39.81
CA TYR A 134 -11.51 -0.97 40.60
C TYR A 134 -10.10 -0.87 40.02
N VAL A 135 -9.22 -0.19 40.74
CA VAL A 135 -7.83 0.06 40.34
C VAL A 135 -6.93 -1.08 40.83
N SER A 136 -6.22 -1.68 39.88
CA SER A 136 -5.18 -2.71 40.05
C SER A 136 -4.10 -2.49 38.97
N PRO A 137 -2.93 -3.16 39.02
CA PRO A 137 -1.97 -3.15 37.93
C PRO A 137 -2.61 -3.59 36.60
N ASN A 138 -3.48 -4.60 36.62
CA ASN A 138 -4.19 -5.10 35.44
C ASN A 138 -5.13 -4.02 34.85
N ALA A 139 -5.91 -3.34 35.70
CA ALA A 139 -6.81 -2.26 35.28
C ALA A 139 -6.03 -1.05 34.74
N THR A 140 -4.90 -0.69 35.35
CA THR A 140 -4.07 0.42 34.87
C THR A 140 -3.34 0.10 33.55
N ALA A 141 -3.06 -1.17 33.28
CA ALA A 141 -2.45 -1.63 32.03
C ALA A 141 -3.48 -1.77 30.88
N SER A 142 -4.75 -2.05 31.22
CA SER A 142 -5.85 -2.23 30.27
C SER A 142 -6.15 -0.94 29.50
N ILE A 143 -6.25 -1.03 28.17
CA ILE A 143 -6.64 0.10 27.31
C ILE A 143 -8.14 0.43 27.46
N ASN A 144 -8.98 -0.59 27.59
CA ASN A 144 -10.44 -0.43 27.76
C ASN A 144 -10.73 0.34 29.05
N CYS A 145 -10.13 -0.08 30.17
CA CYS A 145 -10.31 0.61 31.45
C CYS A 145 -9.79 2.05 31.39
N ARG A 146 -8.65 2.29 30.72
CA ARG A 146 -8.12 3.66 30.54
C ARG A 146 -9.07 4.55 29.73
N ASN A 147 -9.66 4.02 28.67
CA ASN A 147 -10.61 4.76 27.83
C ASN A 147 -11.89 5.09 28.59
N GLU A 148 -12.46 4.12 29.32
CA GLU A 148 -13.65 4.32 30.16
C GLU A 148 -13.39 5.35 31.26
N ILE A 149 -12.25 5.26 31.97
CA ILE A 149 -11.84 6.21 33.01
C ILE A 149 -11.72 7.62 32.42
N ASN A 150 -11.04 7.77 31.27
CA ASN A 150 -10.87 9.07 30.64
C ASN A 150 -12.21 9.67 30.20
N LEU A 151 -13.07 8.87 29.55
CA LEU A 151 -14.40 9.30 29.15
C LEU A 151 -15.23 9.76 30.35
N ALA A 152 -15.22 9.01 31.45
CA ALA A 152 -15.93 9.39 32.66
C ALA A 152 -15.39 10.69 33.29
N LEU A 153 -14.08 10.91 33.24
CA LEU A 153 -13.44 12.13 33.75
C LEU A 153 -13.69 13.35 32.85
N ASP A 154 -13.67 13.17 31.53
CA ASP A 154 -13.97 14.22 30.55
C ASP A 154 -15.41 14.71 30.68
N GLU A 155 -16.32 13.78 30.97
CA GLU A 155 -17.75 14.06 31.19
C GLU A 155 -18.08 14.43 32.64
N ASN A 156 -17.04 14.63 33.47
CA ASN A 156 -17.15 15.04 34.87
C ASN A 156 -18.13 14.15 35.67
N LYS A 157 -18.10 12.84 35.44
CA LYS A 157 -18.96 11.88 36.12
C LYS A 157 -18.65 11.79 37.61
N PRO A 158 -19.65 11.50 38.47
CA PRO A 158 -19.40 11.17 39.86
C PRO A 158 -18.51 9.94 39.99
N PHE A 159 -17.26 10.15 40.43
CA PHE A 159 -16.17 9.20 40.26
C PHE A 159 -15.72 8.60 41.61
N ILE A 160 -15.68 7.28 41.71
CA ILE A 160 -15.17 6.54 42.88
C ILE A 160 -14.04 5.62 42.44
N ALA A 161 -12.83 5.85 42.97
CA ALA A 161 -11.69 4.96 42.76
C ALA A 161 -11.51 4.00 43.94
N VAL A 162 -11.55 2.69 43.68
CA VAL A 162 -11.27 1.64 44.67
C VAL A 162 -9.98 0.92 44.30
N HIS A 163 -8.90 1.15 45.03
CA HIS A 163 -7.64 0.43 44.82
C HIS A 163 -7.71 -0.95 45.50
N LEU A 164 -7.74 -2.01 44.69
CA LEU A 164 -7.80 -3.40 45.17
C LEU A 164 -6.51 -3.82 45.85
N GLU A 165 -5.38 -3.33 45.35
CA GLU A 165 -4.04 -3.56 45.86
C GLU A 165 -3.18 -2.30 45.72
N GLU A 166 -1.93 -2.35 46.19
CA GLU A 166 -0.99 -1.24 46.00
C GLU A 166 -0.60 -1.17 44.52
N SER A 167 -0.99 -0.10 43.85
CA SER A 167 -0.78 0.07 42.41
C SER A 167 -0.23 1.45 42.12
N THR A 168 0.86 1.52 41.36
CA THR A 168 1.39 2.78 40.84
C THR A 168 0.54 3.20 39.64
N LEU A 169 -0.21 4.30 39.78
CA LEU A 169 -0.94 4.86 38.64
C LEU A 169 0.07 5.32 37.58
N PRO A 170 -0.13 4.97 36.29
CA PRO A 170 0.59 5.56 35.18
C PRO A 170 0.55 7.09 35.25
N PRO A 171 1.59 7.82 34.83
CA PRO A 171 1.67 9.27 34.97
C PRO A 171 0.43 10.03 34.47
N GLY A 172 -0.19 9.58 33.37
CA GLY A 172 -1.42 10.16 32.82
C GLY A 172 -2.64 9.98 33.73
N LEU A 173 -2.88 8.76 34.24
CA LEU A 173 -3.95 8.52 35.20
C LEU A 173 -3.68 9.21 36.54
N ARG A 174 -2.41 9.27 36.97
CA ARG A 174 -2.01 10.00 38.18
C ARG A 174 -2.29 11.51 38.06
N LEU A 175 -2.09 12.10 36.89
CA LEU A 175 -2.39 13.52 36.65
C LEU A 175 -3.89 13.81 36.79
N ARG A 176 -4.75 12.88 36.37
CA ARG A 176 -6.20 13.09 36.35
C ARG A 176 -6.93 12.59 37.59
N MET A 177 -6.45 11.52 38.20
CA MET A 177 -7.07 10.88 39.37
C MET A 177 -6.38 11.24 40.68
N GLY A 178 -5.20 11.87 40.64
CA GLY A 178 -4.38 12.13 41.84
C GLY A 178 -5.04 12.98 42.91
N ASP A 179 -5.98 13.84 42.51
CA ASP A 179 -6.75 14.71 43.42
C ASP A 179 -8.12 14.13 43.80
N LEU A 180 -8.52 12.98 43.24
CA LEU A 180 -9.79 12.33 43.54
C LEU A 180 -9.72 11.52 44.82
N GLN A 181 -10.82 11.51 45.56
CA GLN A 181 -10.95 10.71 46.77
C GLN A 181 -10.91 9.20 46.42
N ALA A 182 -9.88 8.51 46.89
CA ALA A 182 -9.67 7.08 46.65
C ALA A 182 -9.95 6.23 47.91
N ILE A 183 -10.51 5.04 47.70
CA ILE A 183 -10.72 4.01 48.72
C ILE A 183 -9.68 2.91 48.53
N PHE A 184 -8.73 2.81 49.44
CA PHE A 184 -7.70 1.76 49.41
C PHE A 184 -8.23 0.48 50.07
N ARG A 185 -8.85 -0.41 49.29
CA ARG A 185 -9.49 -1.66 49.77
C ARG A 185 -8.52 -2.51 50.60
N TYR A 186 -7.27 -2.62 50.17
CA TYR A 186 -6.23 -3.41 50.85
C TYR A 186 -5.80 -2.85 52.21
N LYS A 187 -6.13 -1.60 52.54
CA LYS A 187 -5.83 -0.95 53.83
C LYS A 187 -6.99 -0.98 54.83
N LEU A 188 -8.13 -1.56 54.47
CA LEU A 188 -9.38 -1.49 55.24
C LEU A 188 -9.90 -2.89 55.60
N THR A 189 -10.55 -3.01 56.77
CA THR A 189 -11.33 -4.21 57.09
C THR A 189 -12.56 -4.32 56.18
N LYS A 190 -13.15 -5.52 56.08
CA LYS A 190 -14.35 -5.75 55.24
C LYS A 190 -15.47 -4.75 55.57
N ASP A 191 -15.76 -4.54 56.84
CA ASP A 191 -16.84 -3.64 57.29
C ASP A 191 -16.53 -2.17 57.02
N GLN A 192 -15.27 -1.75 57.23
CA GLN A 192 -14.84 -0.37 56.96
C GLN A 192 -14.89 -0.04 55.46
N TYR A 193 -14.45 -0.97 54.63
CA TYR A 193 -14.52 -0.84 53.18
C TYR A 193 -15.98 -0.75 52.72
N ALA A 194 -16.82 -1.69 53.14
CA ALA A 194 -18.20 -1.77 52.71
C ALA A 194 -19.00 -0.53 53.16
N LYS A 195 -18.73 0.00 54.36
CA LYS A 195 -19.29 1.28 54.81
C LYS A 195 -18.87 2.45 53.91
N LYS A 196 -17.57 2.59 53.62
CA LYS A 196 -17.04 3.71 52.82
C LYS A 196 -17.55 3.72 51.38
N VAL A 197 -17.61 2.55 50.72
CA VAL A 197 -18.10 2.46 49.34
C VAL A 197 -19.59 2.82 49.28
N ARG A 198 -20.41 2.31 50.20
CA ARG A 198 -21.84 2.63 50.26
C ARG A 198 -22.10 4.10 50.56
N GLU A 199 -21.36 4.69 51.49
CA GLU A 199 -21.46 6.13 51.79
C GLU A 199 -21.12 6.97 50.56
N ALA A 200 -20.06 6.60 49.82
CA ALA A 200 -19.66 7.29 48.60
C ALA A 200 -20.72 7.17 47.48
N ILE A 201 -21.22 5.96 47.21
CA ILE A 201 -22.26 5.73 46.20
C ILE A 201 -23.54 6.50 46.57
N ASN A 202 -24.00 6.40 47.82
CA ASN A 202 -25.21 7.10 48.28
C ASN A 202 -25.07 8.63 48.25
N HIS A 203 -23.88 9.15 48.55
CA HIS A 203 -23.60 10.58 48.43
C HIS A 203 -23.76 11.04 46.98
N PHE A 204 -23.11 10.35 46.04
CA PHE A 204 -23.16 10.74 44.64
C PHE A 204 -24.54 10.54 44.00
N LEU A 205 -25.26 9.47 44.37
CA LEU A 205 -26.65 9.26 43.92
C LEU A 205 -27.61 10.35 44.45
N LYS A 206 -27.35 10.96 45.62
CA LYS A 206 -28.20 12.01 46.21
C LYS A 206 -27.80 13.44 45.84
N HIS A 207 -26.52 13.70 45.64
CA HIS A 207 -25.97 15.07 45.58
C HIS A 207 -25.11 15.37 44.35
N GLY A 208 -24.78 14.37 43.51
CA GLY A 208 -23.84 14.54 42.39
C GLY A 208 -22.45 15.02 42.86
N ASN A 209 -21.71 15.73 41.99
CA ASN A 209 -20.35 16.24 42.28
C ASN A 209 -20.25 17.41 43.28
N LYS A 210 -21.30 17.67 44.07
CA LYS A 210 -21.24 18.72 45.10
C LYS A 210 -20.44 18.23 46.31
N ILE A 211 -19.36 18.94 46.62
CA ILE A 211 -18.49 18.68 47.78
C ILE A 211 -19.28 18.98 49.08
N PRO A 212 -19.21 18.15 50.13
CA PRO A 212 -19.86 18.44 51.41
C PRO A 212 -19.26 19.69 52.06
N GLU A 213 -20.08 20.62 52.54
CA GLU A 213 -19.64 21.66 53.48
C GLU A 213 -19.26 20.98 54.80
N THR A 214 -17.96 20.75 55.03
CA THR A 214 -17.48 20.20 56.30
C THR A 214 -17.34 21.31 57.32
N ASN A 215 -18.16 21.25 58.37
CA ASN A 215 -17.98 22.01 59.61
C ASN A 215 -16.60 21.72 60.21
N SER A 216 -15.87 22.79 60.50
CA SER A 216 -14.55 22.78 61.12
C SER A 216 -14.66 22.61 62.64
N SER A 217 -14.39 21.40 63.13
CA SER A 217 -13.89 21.19 64.50
C SER A 217 -13.42 19.75 64.72
N ASP A 218 -12.13 19.47 64.57
CA ASP A 218 -11.24 18.89 65.60
C ASP A 218 -9.93 18.34 64.97
N ARG A 219 -8.79 18.80 65.54
CA ARG A 219 -7.45 18.17 65.72
C ARG A 219 -6.88 17.34 64.55
N GLY A 220 -5.73 17.64 63.96
CA GLY A 220 -4.47 18.11 64.54
C GLY A 220 -3.48 16.95 64.67
N LEU A 221 -2.41 16.93 63.86
CA LEU A 221 -1.01 16.63 64.25
C LEU A 221 -0.07 16.77 63.03
N SER A 222 1.06 17.40 63.32
CA SER A 222 2.07 18.03 62.47
C SER A 222 3.05 17.08 61.79
N HIS A 223 3.71 17.55 60.71
CA HIS A 223 5.18 17.69 60.53
C HIS A 223 5.42 18.51 59.24
N SER A 224 5.64 19.82 59.31
CA SER A 224 6.94 20.50 59.42
C SER A 224 7.88 20.32 58.20
N SER A 225 7.88 21.28 57.27
CA SER A 225 9.12 21.90 56.78
C SER A 225 8.87 23.33 56.30
N ASN A 226 9.42 24.26 57.07
CA ASN A 226 9.41 25.71 56.92
C ASN A 226 10.34 26.20 55.79
N ARG A 227 9.87 27.17 55.00
CA ARG A 227 10.62 28.36 54.52
C ARG A 227 9.57 29.32 53.92
N SER A 228 9.03 30.27 54.70
CA SER A 228 9.54 31.64 54.88
C SER A 228 9.98 32.25 53.54
N THR A 229 9.20 33.16 52.96
CA THR A 229 9.13 34.55 53.42
C THR A 229 7.71 35.15 53.40
N LYS A 230 7.37 35.85 54.49
CA LYS A 230 6.14 36.63 54.67
C LYS A 230 6.37 38.10 54.28
N ASN A 231 5.38 38.63 53.56
CA ASN A 231 4.69 39.91 53.76
C ASN A 231 5.43 41.24 53.54
N PHE A 232 4.89 42.04 52.61
CA PHE A 232 4.69 43.48 52.85
C PHE A 232 3.27 43.89 52.43
N TRP A 233 2.71 44.85 53.17
CA TRP A 233 1.28 45.03 53.45
C TRP A 233 0.43 45.78 52.41
N LYS A 234 -0.89 45.58 52.58
CA LYS A 234 -2.05 46.30 52.01
C LYS A 234 -1.96 47.83 52.13
N SER A 235 -2.49 48.56 51.13
CA SER A 235 -3.50 49.65 51.22
C SER A 235 -3.52 50.49 49.93
N GLY A 236 -4.68 50.70 49.30
CA GLY A 236 -4.83 51.68 48.21
C GLY A 236 -6.03 51.43 47.30
N LEU A 237 -7.24 51.66 47.82
CA LEU A 237 -8.49 51.70 47.07
C LEU A 237 -8.60 53.01 46.26
N ALA A 238 -9.17 52.90 45.05
CA ALA A 238 -9.75 53.94 44.18
C ALA A 238 -8.96 54.35 42.92
N ILE A 239 -9.72 54.45 41.82
CA ILE A 239 -9.39 54.86 40.44
C ILE A 239 -8.98 53.72 39.49
N ALA A 240 -9.96 52.94 39.01
CA ALA A 240 -9.94 52.33 37.67
C ALA A 240 -11.33 51.84 37.22
N ILE A 241 -12.39 52.62 37.39
CA ILE A 241 -13.72 52.35 36.79
C ILE A 241 -13.89 53.12 35.45
N GLY A 242 -12.94 53.98 35.07
CA GLY A 242 -12.97 54.74 33.82
C GLY A 242 -12.45 54.03 32.56
N SER A 243 -11.71 52.92 32.70
CA SER A 243 -10.99 52.31 31.56
C SER A 243 -11.67 51.09 30.93
N LEU A 244 -12.73 50.56 31.55
CA LEU A 244 -13.46 49.38 31.07
C LEU A 244 -14.67 49.71 30.19
N LEU A 245 -15.17 50.95 30.24
CA LEU A 245 -16.31 51.40 29.43
C LEU A 245 -15.92 52.04 28.09
N LEU A 246 -14.66 52.46 27.92
CA LEU A 246 -14.15 53.01 26.65
C LEU A 246 -13.78 51.91 25.64
N LEU A 247 -13.40 50.71 26.11
CA LEU A 247 -13.11 49.56 25.25
C LEU A 247 -14.40 48.90 24.71
N ALA A 248 -15.49 48.93 25.49
CA ALA A 248 -16.78 48.38 25.08
C ALA A 248 -17.54 49.27 24.07
N LEU A 249 -17.19 50.56 23.95
CA LEU A 249 -17.79 51.49 22.99
C LEU A 249 -17.09 51.46 21.62
N ILE A 250 -15.80 51.13 21.55
CA ILE A 250 -15.03 51.09 20.29
C ILE A 250 -15.31 49.80 19.49
N VAL A 251 -15.70 48.71 20.16
CA VAL A 251 -16.10 47.45 19.49
C VAL A 251 -17.51 47.55 18.87
N LYS A 252 -18.34 48.51 19.30
CA LYS A 252 -19.74 48.64 18.84
C LYS A 252 -19.93 49.56 17.62
N THR A 253 -18.89 50.21 17.13
CA THR A 253 -18.97 51.11 15.95
C THR A 253 -18.22 50.59 14.71
N PHE A 254 -17.60 49.41 14.77
CA PHE A 254 -16.89 48.82 13.62
C PHE A 254 -17.53 47.58 13.00
N VAL A 255 -18.72 47.19 13.47
CA VAL A 255 -19.49 46.09 12.88
C VAL A 255 -20.90 46.61 12.65
N PHE A 256 -21.17 47.11 11.44
CA PHE A 256 -22.44 47.11 10.70
C PHE A 256 -22.41 48.20 9.62
N GLN A 257 -22.01 47.81 8.40
CA GLN A 257 -22.61 48.32 7.17
C GLN A 257 -22.36 47.35 6.01
N ASP A 258 -23.46 46.66 5.67
CA ASP A 258 -23.85 45.92 4.46
C ASP A 258 -22.83 45.42 3.43
N GLY A 259 -22.85 44.09 3.28
CA GLY A 259 -22.60 43.37 2.04
C GLY A 259 -23.32 42.02 2.11
N LYS A 260 -24.44 41.89 1.40
CA LYS A 260 -25.16 40.62 1.20
C LYS A 260 -24.26 39.69 0.39
N ASP A 261 -23.67 38.69 1.04
CA ASP A 261 -23.19 37.47 0.40
C ASP A 261 -23.73 36.26 1.18
N SER A 262 -24.06 35.22 0.43
CA SER A 262 -24.95 34.10 0.73
C SER A 262 -24.63 33.25 1.97
N GLU A 263 -25.69 32.68 2.56
CA GLU A 263 -25.72 31.84 3.77
C GLU A 263 -24.95 30.50 3.72
N GLU A 264 -24.13 30.22 2.70
CA GLU A 264 -23.39 28.94 2.58
C GLU A 264 -22.01 28.93 3.26
N ASN A 265 -21.43 30.09 3.60
CA ASN A 265 -20.07 30.19 4.18
C ASN A 265 -20.02 30.37 5.71
N ALA A 266 -21.12 30.13 6.43
CA ALA A 266 -21.20 30.33 7.88
C ALA A 266 -20.54 29.23 8.74
N GLY A 267 -20.17 28.09 8.16
CA GLY A 267 -19.61 26.93 8.90
C GLY A 267 -18.16 27.06 9.38
N MET A 268 -17.45 28.13 8.99
CA MET A 268 -16.00 28.23 9.17
C MET A 268 -15.56 29.54 9.81
N ARG A 269 -16.19 29.97 10.91
CA ARG A 269 -15.60 30.99 11.81
C ARG A 269 -15.76 30.58 13.27
N VAL A 270 -14.62 30.59 13.96
CA VAL A 270 -14.34 30.17 15.35
C VAL A 270 -14.09 28.66 15.54
N LEU A 271 -12.95 28.17 15.01
CA LEU A 271 -12.34 26.91 15.45
C LEU A 271 -11.23 27.22 16.46
N SER A 272 -11.42 26.77 17.71
CA SER A 272 -10.41 26.80 18.76
C SER A 272 -9.35 25.72 18.52
N MET A 273 -8.11 25.99 18.96
CA MET A 273 -6.96 25.05 18.90
C MET A 273 -7.33 23.67 19.48
N GLY A 274 -6.93 22.58 18.82
CA GLY A 274 -7.12 21.22 19.33
C GLY A 274 -8.51 20.60 19.13
N LYS A 275 -9.41 21.22 18.36
CA LYS A 275 -10.73 20.62 18.09
C LYS A 275 -10.61 19.46 17.09
N GLU A 276 -11.03 18.28 17.53
CA GLU A 276 -11.12 17.08 16.70
C GLU A 276 -12.25 17.21 15.67
N ARG A 277 -11.99 16.74 14.45
CA ARG A 277 -13.01 16.61 13.41
C ARG A 277 -12.78 15.32 12.65
N THR A 278 -13.80 14.49 12.56
CA THR A 278 -13.82 13.39 11.58
C THR A 278 -14.20 13.99 10.24
N VAL A 279 -13.27 14.01 9.28
CA VAL A 279 -13.45 14.75 8.01
C VAL A 279 -13.42 13.87 6.77
N SER A 280 -13.48 12.54 6.87
CA SER A 280 -13.30 11.68 5.70
C SER A 280 -14.25 10.50 5.62
N SER A 281 -14.43 9.96 4.41
CA SER A 281 -15.25 8.77 4.21
C SER A 281 -14.63 7.47 4.72
N ILE A 282 -13.41 7.51 5.25
CA ILE A 282 -12.72 6.35 5.84
C ILE A 282 -12.61 6.44 7.38
N GLY A 283 -13.12 7.52 7.99
CA GLY A 283 -13.08 7.72 9.44
C GLY A 283 -11.75 8.29 9.94
N LEU A 284 -11.13 9.20 9.18
CA LEU A 284 -9.93 9.92 9.65
C LEU A 284 -10.32 10.94 10.71
N GLU A 285 -9.76 10.78 11.90
CA GLU A 285 -9.75 11.80 12.94
C GLU A 285 -8.62 12.79 12.69
N MET A 286 -8.98 14.05 12.51
CA MET A 286 -8.02 15.11 12.21
C MET A 286 -8.09 16.20 13.28
N ILE A 287 -6.94 16.76 13.65
CA ILE A 287 -6.82 17.82 14.65
C ILE A 287 -6.37 19.11 13.95
N TRP A 288 -7.04 20.21 14.28
CA TRP A 288 -6.71 21.54 13.76
C TRP A 288 -5.40 22.09 14.35
N CYS A 289 -4.44 22.36 13.48
CA CYS A 289 -3.21 23.10 13.73
C CYS A 289 -3.41 24.57 13.31
N PRO A 290 -3.44 25.53 14.26
CA PRO A 290 -3.62 26.94 13.90
C PRO A 290 -2.38 27.53 13.23
N PRO A 291 -2.52 28.62 12.45
CA PRO A 291 -1.36 29.36 11.95
C PRO A 291 -0.53 29.91 13.11
N GLY A 292 0.78 30.01 12.91
CA GLY A 292 1.69 30.46 13.97
C GLY A 292 3.16 30.38 13.58
N SER A 293 4.02 30.81 14.50
CA SER A 293 5.47 30.71 14.33
C SER A 293 6.08 29.84 15.43
N PHE A 294 7.12 29.07 15.07
CA PHE A 294 7.87 28.27 16.02
C PHE A 294 9.35 28.21 15.65
N GLN A 295 10.16 27.70 16.58
CA GLN A 295 11.56 27.41 16.36
C GLN A 295 11.68 25.97 15.87
N MET A 296 12.05 25.79 14.60
CA MET A 296 12.28 24.49 13.98
C MET A 296 13.76 24.10 14.11
N GLY A 297 14.06 22.82 14.29
CA GLY A 297 15.40 22.30 14.58
C GLY A 297 15.72 22.30 16.07
N SER A 298 16.96 21.98 16.45
CA SER A 298 17.37 21.76 17.84
C SER A 298 18.49 22.70 18.29
N PRO A 299 18.50 23.12 19.58
CA PRO A 299 19.60 23.92 20.13
C PRO A 299 20.90 23.10 20.18
N LYS A 300 22.05 23.78 20.13
CA LYS A 300 23.37 23.13 19.97
C LYS A 300 23.73 22.14 21.08
N ASP A 301 23.15 22.32 22.27
CA ASP A 301 23.37 21.53 23.47
C ASP A 301 22.31 20.42 23.67
N GLU A 302 21.34 20.28 22.77
CA GLU A 302 20.38 19.17 22.83
C GLU A 302 21.09 17.83 22.64
N GLN A 303 20.85 16.90 23.56
CA GLN A 303 21.49 15.59 23.52
C GLN A 303 21.07 14.81 22.26
N SER A 304 22.04 14.14 21.63
CA SER A 304 21.88 13.36 20.40
C SER A 304 21.52 14.16 19.14
N ARG A 305 21.60 15.50 19.20
CA ARG A 305 21.43 16.39 18.04
C ARG A 305 22.34 16.02 16.86
N LYS A 306 21.80 16.09 15.65
CA LYS A 306 22.54 16.01 14.38
C LYS A 306 22.85 17.39 13.80
N GLU A 307 23.83 17.46 12.89
CA GLU A 307 24.28 18.71 12.29
C GLU A 307 23.21 19.38 11.42
N ASN A 308 22.38 18.58 10.75
CA ASN A 308 21.30 19.01 9.85
C ASN A 308 20.04 19.55 10.58
N GLU A 309 20.10 19.72 11.90
CA GLU A 309 19.00 20.22 12.75
C GLU A 309 19.26 21.67 13.20
N ILE A 310 19.69 22.53 12.28
CA ILE A 310 20.05 23.91 12.60
C ILE A 310 18.79 24.68 13.03
N PRO A 311 18.78 25.33 14.21
CA PRO A 311 17.61 26.02 14.70
C PRO A 311 17.34 27.28 13.86
N HIS A 312 16.14 27.38 13.28
CA HIS A 312 15.68 28.54 12.53
C HIS A 312 14.18 28.81 12.76
N LYS A 313 13.72 30.02 12.44
CA LYS A 313 12.33 30.43 12.70
C LYS A 313 11.45 30.13 11.49
N VAL A 314 10.36 29.40 11.71
CA VAL A 314 9.35 29.11 10.67
C VAL A 314 8.04 29.79 11.05
N SER A 315 7.31 30.31 10.06
CA SER A 315 5.94 30.80 10.24
C SER A 315 5.01 30.08 9.26
N LEU A 316 3.97 29.45 9.79
CA LEU A 316 2.87 28.89 9.01
C LEU A 316 1.76 29.93 8.93
N SER A 317 1.52 30.49 7.74
CA SER A 317 0.61 31.61 7.54
C SER A 317 -0.87 31.19 7.58
N LYS A 318 -1.12 29.92 7.24
CA LYS A 318 -2.44 29.29 7.27
C LYS A 318 -2.45 28.13 8.26
N GLY A 319 -3.62 27.86 8.83
CA GLY A 319 -3.84 26.64 9.60
C GLY A 319 -4.13 25.46 8.69
N PHE A 320 -3.93 24.27 9.21
CA PHE A 320 -4.15 23.00 8.51
C PHE A 320 -4.69 21.98 9.51
N TYR A 321 -5.28 20.90 9.03
CA TYR A 321 -5.58 19.74 9.85
C TYR A 321 -4.48 18.70 9.66
N LEU A 322 -4.13 17.99 10.72
CA LEU A 322 -3.23 16.85 10.68
C LEU A 322 -3.92 15.63 11.29
N GLY A 323 -3.64 14.44 10.78
CA GLY A 323 -4.15 13.18 11.32
C GLY A 323 -3.77 13.05 12.78
N LYS A 324 -4.75 12.71 13.63
CA LYS A 324 -4.56 12.41 15.06
C LYS A 324 -3.56 11.27 15.25
N TYR A 325 -3.63 10.29 14.35
CA TYR A 325 -2.83 9.07 14.28
C TYR A 325 -2.09 8.98 12.94
N GLU A 326 -1.15 8.03 12.82
CA GLU A 326 -0.72 7.55 11.50
C GLU A 326 -1.89 6.91 10.74
N VAL A 327 -1.80 6.81 9.42
CA VAL A 327 -2.80 6.10 8.62
C VAL A 327 -2.79 4.63 9.00
N THR A 328 -3.94 4.08 9.39
CA THR A 328 -4.04 2.68 9.80
C THR A 328 -4.16 1.73 8.62
N GLN A 329 -3.87 0.45 8.84
CA GLN A 329 -4.03 -0.60 7.83
C GLN A 329 -5.47 -0.68 7.32
N GLY A 330 -6.47 -0.58 8.21
CA GLY A 330 -7.88 -0.59 7.82
C GLY A 330 -8.30 0.66 7.03
N GLN A 331 -7.66 1.81 7.26
CA GLN A 331 -7.86 3.01 6.45
C GLN A 331 -7.21 2.86 5.07
N TRP A 332 -6.00 2.30 5.02
CA TRP A 332 -5.28 1.99 3.79
C TRP A 332 -6.10 1.06 2.88
N GLU A 333 -6.52 -0.09 3.39
CA GLU A 333 -7.30 -1.11 2.66
C GLU A 333 -8.55 -0.53 2.01
N LYS A 334 -9.28 0.35 2.71
CA LYS A 334 -10.49 1.00 2.18
C LYS A 334 -10.25 1.87 0.95
N VAL A 335 -9.05 2.45 0.80
CA VAL A 335 -8.71 3.36 -0.31
C VAL A 335 -7.92 2.65 -1.40
N MET A 336 -7.03 1.73 -1.02
CA MET A 336 -6.07 1.10 -1.93
C MET A 336 -6.52 -0.29 -2.39
N GLY A 337 -7.36 -0.97 -1.60
CA GLY A 337 -7.89 -2.30 -1.92
C GLY A 337 -6.96 -3.47 -1.54
N ASP A 338 -5.81 -3.19 -0.94
CA ASP A 338 -4.81 -4.16 -0.49
C ASP A 338 -4.22 -3.76 0.87
N ASN A 339 -3.34 -4.58 1.44
CA ASN A 339 -2.57 -4.26 2.64
C ASN A 339 -1.11 -4.72 2.50
N PRO A 340 -0.15 -3.79 2.34
CA PRO A 340 1.26 -4.12 2.15
C PRO A 340 2.01 -4.44 3.46
N SER A 341 1.37 -4.16 4.60
CA SER A 341 1.99 -4.22 5.92
C SER A 341 2.48 -5.63 6.25
N PHE A 342 3.61 -5.71 6.95
CA PHE A 342 4.12 -6.94 7.54
C PHE A 342 3.42 -7.26 8.87
N PHE A 343 3.33 -6.30 9.78
CA PHE A 343 2.76 -6.48 11.12
C PHE A 343 1.24 -6.31 11.09
N GLN A 344 0.51 -7.42 10.97
CA GLN A 344 -0.94 -7.38 10.77
C GLN A 344 -1.69 -6.80 11.98
N GLY A 345 -2.62 -5.88 11.69
CA GLY A 345 -3.61 -5.39 12.65
C GLY A 345 -4.34 -4.18 12.09
N ARG A 346 -5.67 -4.23 12.07
CA ARG A 346 -6.52 -3.20 11.45
C ARG A 346 -6.19 -1.78 11.92
N ASP A 347 -5.93 -1.61 13.21
CA ASP A 347 -5.67 -0.31 13.84
C ASP A 347 -4.17 -0.05 14.07
N ARG A 348 -3.29 -0.86 13.48
CA ARG A 348 -1.85 -0.58 13.41
C ARG A 348 -1.57 0.40 12.27
N PRO A 349 -0.47 1.18 12.34
CA PRO A 349 -0.05 1.99 11.21
C PRO A 349 0.20 1.09 10.00
N VAL A 350 -0.19 1.57 8.81
CA VAL A 350 0.25 0.95 7.57
C VAL A 350 1.76 1.14 7.42
N GLU A 351 2.47 0.07 7.12
CA GLU A 351 3.91 0.11 6.84
C GLU A 351 4.26 -0.67 5.57
N ARG A 352 5.53 -0.61 5.14
CA ARG A 352 5.99 -1.01 3.79
C ARG A 352 5.29 -0.24 2.68
N VAL A 353 5.12 1.07 2.90
CA VAL A 353 4.61 2.00 1.90
C VAL A 353 5.69 3.00 1.48
N SER A 354 5.85 3.18 0.17
CA SER A 354 6.75 4.18 -0.41
C SER A 354 6.14 5.57 -0.34
N TRP A 355 6.96 6.60 -0.55
CA TRP A 355 6.50 7.99 -0.63
C TRP A 355 5.50 8.19 -1.78
N GLU A 356 5.74 7.59 -2.95
CA GLU A 356 4.82 7.64 -4.09
C GLU A 356 3.51 6.94 -3.78
N GLN A 357 3.54 5.80 -3.06
CA GLN A 357 2.33 5.09 -2.66
C GLN A 357 1.51 5.90 -1.64
N ALA A 358 2.17 6.55 -0.67
CA ALA A 358 1.53 7.45 0.27
C ALA A 358 0.88 8.67 -0.43
N ARG A 359 1.54 9.24 -1.45
CA ARG A 359 0.96 10.28 -2.31
C ARG A 359 -0.25 9.80 -3.10
N SER A 360 -0.17 8.60 -3.69
CA SER A 360 -1.31 7.99 -4.39
C SER A 360 -2.50 7.77 -3.47
N PHE A 361 -2.25 7.38 -2.21
CA PHE A 361 -3.29 7.29 -1.19
C PHE A 361 -3.95 8.66 -0.95
N CYS A 362 -3.16 9.73 -0.75
CA CYS A 362 -3.66 11.11 -0.58
C CYS A 362 -4.55 11.57 -1.76
N GLU A 363 -4.13 11.27 -2.98
CA GLU A 363 -4.89 11.59 -4.22
C GLU A 363 -6.21 10.83 -4.26
N LYS A 364 -6.19 9.51 -4.01
CA LYS A 364 -7.39 8.68 -4.04
C LYS A 364 -8.41 9.06 -2.98
N ILE A 365 -7.98 9.35 -1.74
CA ILE A 365 -8.92 9.79 -0.70
C ILE A 365 -9.48 11.18 -0.99
N THR A 366 -8.65 12.09 -1.54
CA THR A 366 -9.11 13.41 -2.03
C THR A 366 -10.21 13.25 -3.08
N GLN A 367 -10.02 12.40 -4.09
CA GLN A 367 -11.05 12.14 -5.09
C GLN A 367 -12.29 11.47 -4.50
N LEU A 368 -12.11 10.50 -3.60
CA LEU A 368 -13.22 9.79 -2.97
C LEU A 368 -14.12 10.75 -2.20
N ASP A 369 -13.52 11.62 -1.37
CA ASP A 369 -14.26 12.55 -0.54
C ASP A 369 -14.80 13.74 -1.33
N ARG A 370 -14.11 14.17 -2.40
CA ARG A 370 -14.64 15.16 -3.36
C ARG A 370 -15.88 14.63 -4.08
N ARG A 371 -15.86 13.39 -4.59
CA ARG A 371 -17.04 12.76 -5.22
C ARG A 371 -18.21 12.60 -4.26
N LYS A 372 -17.95 12.42 -2.97
CA LYS A 372 -18.97 12.32 -1.92
C LYS A 372 -19.43 13.68 -1.38
N GLY A 373 -18.88 14.80 -1.86
CA GLY A 373 -19.18 16.14 -1.36
C GLY A 373 -18.73 16.38 0.08
N LEU A 374 -17.79 15.58 0.60
CA LEU A 374 -17.24 15.72 1.96
C LEU A 374 -16.03 16.66 2.00
N LEU A 375 -15.41 16.90 0.84
CA LEU A 375 -14.24 17.76 0.70
C LEU A 375 -14.65 19.18 0.29
N PRO A 376 -14.37 20.21 1.10
CA PRO A 376 -14.56 21.61 0.72
C PRO A 376 -13.80 21.97 -0.56
N GLU A 377 -14.36 22.91 -1.33
CA GLU A 377 -13.69 23.45 -2.52
C GLU A 377 -12.37 24.12 -2.13
N GLY A 378 -11.31 23.89 -2.91
CA GLY A 378 -9.97 24.39 -2.62
C GLY A 378 -9.25 23.66 -1.47
N TRP A 379 -9.75 22.51 -0.99
CA TRP A 379 -9.05 21.69 0.00
C TRP A 379 -8.71 20.31 -0.55
N ARG A 380 -7.70 19.67 0.04
CA ARG A 380 -7.28 18.30 -0.28
C ARG A 380 -6.56 17.60 0.87
N TYR A 381 -6.46 16.29 0.77
CA TYR A 381 -5.51 15.51 1.55
C TYR A 381 -4.14 15.52 0.88
N ASP A 382 -3.09 15.59 1.71
CA ASP A 382 -1.71 15.50 1.28
C ASP A 382 -0.83 14.97 2.43
N LEU A 383 0.44 14.73 2.17
CA LEU A 383 1.46 14.63 3.20
C LEU A 383 1.67 16.01 3.84
N PRO A 384 1.92 16.08 5.16
CA PRO A 384 2.36 17.33 5.79
C PRO A 384 3.71 17.76 5.22
N THR A 385 3.99 19.06 5.21
CA THR A 385 5.37 19.51 5.07
C THR A 385 6.18 19.13 6.31
N GLU A 386 7.50 19.10 6.19
CA GLU A 386 8.39 18.81 7.32
C GLU A 386 8.15 19.81 8.46
N SER A 387 7.89 21.08 8.13
CA SER A 387 7.59 22.13 9.10
C SER A 387 6.21 22.00 9.72
N GLU A 388 5.18 21.64 8.94
CA GLU A 388 3.85 21.32 9.46
C GLU A 388 3.94 20.16 10.48
N TRP A 389 4.70 19.11 10.15
CA TRP A 389 4.91 17.96 11.01
C TRP A 389 5.65 18.34 12.31
N GLU A 390 6.76 19.07 12.25
CA GLU A 390 7.51 19.46 13.48
C GLU A 390 6.69 20.39 14.36
N TYR A 391 5.92 21.31 13.76
CA TYR A 391 5.05 22.22 14.48
C TYR A 391 4.00 21.46 15.31
N ALA A 392 3.35 20.49 14.67
CA ALA A 392 2.38 19.62 15.33
C ALA A 392 3.03 18.71 16.38
N CYS A 393 4.19 18.10 16.08
CA CYS A 393 4.94 17.23 16.98
C CYS A 393 5.28 17.96 18.30
N ARG A 394 5.80 19.18 18.18
CA ARG A 394 6.18 20.01 19.33
C ARG A 394 4.99 20.48 20.13
N ALA A 395 3.84 20.74 19.50
CA ALA A 395 2.62 21.21 20.17
C ALA A 395 2.88 22.39 21.14
N GLY A 396 3.72 23.34 20.71
CA GLY A 396 4.12 24.53 21.49
C GLY A 396 5.30 24.32 22.46
N THR A 397 5.78 23.09 22.65
CA THR A 397 6.97 22.83 23.46
C THR A 397 8.27 23.17 22.71
N LYS A 398 9.34 23.40 23.47
CA LYS A 398 10.70 23.69 22.95
C LYS A 398 11.70 22.59 23.30
N THR A 399 11.20 21.50 23.87
CA THR A 399 11.98 20.37 24.37
C THR A 399 12.26 19.37 23.25
N ALA A 400 13.13 18.40 23.53
CA ALA A 400 13.48 17.35 22.57
C ALA A 400 12.25 16.48 22.22
N TYR A 401 11.40 16.17 23.20
CA TYR A 401 10.14 15.46 23.05
C TYR A 401 8.98 16.30 23.58
N ALA A 402 7.75 15.95 23.23
CA ALA A 402 6.52 16.66 23.62
C ALA A 402 6.31 16.81 25.14
N TRP A 403 7.01 16.03 25.97
CA TRP A 403 6.88 16.03 27.44
C TRP A 403 8.19 16.34 28.17
N GLY A 404 9.29 16.60 27.47
CA GLY A 404 10.56 16.91 28.12
C GLY A 404 11.80 16.56 27.29
N SER A 405 12.94 16.44 27.97
CA SER A 405 14.25 16.20 27.37
C SER A 405 14.65 14.72 27.29
N SER A 406 13.82 13.81 27.81
CA SER A 406 14.07 12.37 27.83
C SER A 406 12.83 11.60 27.38
N ILE A 407 13.05 10.36 26.96
CA ILE A 407 12.02 9.45 26.49
C ILE A 407 12.17 8.10 27.17
N GLU A 408 11.05 7.51 27.58
CA GLU A 408 10.95 6.20 28.20
C GLU A 408 10.05 5.28 27.36
N SER A 409 10.27 3.97 27.42
CA SER A 409 9.47 2.97 26.69
C SER A 409 7.98 2.95 27.06
N SER A 410 7.61 3.59 28.18
CA SER A 410 6.21 3.81 28.58
C SER A 410 5.51 4.93 27.81
N GLN A 411 6.25 5.74 27.07
CA GLN A 411 5.77 6.97 26.42
C GLN A 411 5.70 6.85 24.89
N ALA A 412 6.41 5.89 24.30
CA ALA A 412 6.37 5.61 22.88
C ALA A 412 6.85 4.19 22.55
N ASN A 413 6.55 3.72 21.34
CA ASN A 413 7.07 2.48 20.80
C ASN A 413 8.42 2.73 20.09
N PHE A 414 9.53 2.34 20.72
CA PHE A 414 10.88 2.44 20.18
C PHE A 414 11.80 1.44 20.87
N GLN A 415 12.88 1.01 20.20
CA GLN A 415 13.69 -0.17 20.59
C GLN A 415 12.80 -1.30 21.12
N SER A 416 11.72 -1.58 20.38
CA SER A 416 10.61 -2.38 20.87
C SER A 416 11.07 -3.78 21.22
N GLU A 417 10.84 -4.21 22.46
CA GLU A 417 11.19 -5.57 22.91
C GLU A 417 10.46 -6.64 22.09
N VAL A 418 9.27 -6.32 21.58
CA VAL A 418 8.46 -7.19 20.71
C VAL A 418 8.83 -7.08 19.23
N ASN A 419 9.74 -6.16 18.86
CA ASN A 419 10.19 -5.90 17.49
C ASN A 419 9.05 -5.71 16.47
N ALA A 420 8.03 -4.93 16.84
CA ALA A 420 6.85 -4.70 16.01
C ALA A 420 6.25 -3.30 16.20
N THR A 421 5.43 -2.89 15.23
CA THR A 421 4.51 -1.75 15.39
C THR A 421 3.52 -2.01 16.53
N ARG A 422 2.72 -1.00 16.90
CA ARG A 422 1.62 -1.11 17.84
C ARG A 422 0.40 -0.38 17.30
N GLU A 423 -0.77 -0.72 17.82
CA GLU A 423 -2.01 -0.04 17.51
C GLU A 423 -1.84 1.47 17.75
N VAL A 424 -2.32 2.29 16.82
CA VAL A 424 -2.21 3.74 16.92
C VAL A 424 -2.93 4.22 18.17
N GLY A 425 -2.39 5.24 18.82
CA GLY A 425 -2.96 5.79 20.05
C GLY A 425 -2.72 4.97 21.30
N PHE A 426 -1.86 3.95 21.25
CA PHE A 426 -1.54 3.15 22.44
C PHE A 426 -0.86 3.96 23.56
N TYR A 427 -0.01 4.91 23.16
CA TYR A 427 0.75 5.80 24.04
C TYR A 427 0.03 7.14 24.26
N LEU A 428 0.57 7.98 25.14
CA LEU A 428 -0.02 9.30 25.38
C LEU A 428 0.22 10.24 24.19
N SER A 429 -0.78 11.06 23.90
CA SER A 429 -0.64 12.13 22.92
C SER A 429 0.28 13.24 23.41
N ASN A 430 0.75 14.06 22.48
CA ASN A 430 1.35 15.35 22.80
C ASN A 430 0.29 16.36 23.31
N PRO A 431 0.69 17.56 23.78
CA PRO A 431 -0.24 18.56 24.32
C PRO A 431 -1.39 19.02 23.40
N TRP A 432 -1.30 18.77 22.08
CA TRP A 432 -2.35 19.11 21.13
C TRP A 432 -3.24 17.91 20.75
N GLY A 433 -2.97 16.73 21.27
CA GLY A 433 -3.76 15.52 21.02
C GLY A 433 -3.22 14.62 19.91
N PHE A 434 -2.03 14.91 19.34
CA PHE A 434 -1.42 14.02 18.35
C PHE A 434 -0.72 12.84 19.02
N PHE A 435 -1.02 11.64 18.55
CA PHE A 435 -0.44 10.40 19.03
C PHE A 435 0.73 9.95 18.16
N ASP A 436 1.62 9.17 18.77
CA ASP A 436 2.71 8.45 18.09
C ASP A 436 3.71 9.35 17.33
N MET A 437 3.69 10.67 17.57
CA MET A 437 4.65 11.65 16.99
C MET A 437 6.12 11.39 17.38
N HIS A 438 6.38 10.43 18.26
CA HIS A 438 7.70 10.07 18.77
C HIS A 438 7.87 8.55 18.75
N GLY A 439 7.56 7.83 17.67
CA GLY A 439 7.86 6.40 17.55
C GLY A 439 6.88 5.65 16.66
N ASN A 440 6.76 4.35 16.87
CA ASN A 440 5.90 3.43 16.11
C ASN A 440 6.33 3.27 14.64
N VAL A 441 6.11 4.25 13.76
CA VAL A 441 6.66 4.27 12.39
C VAL A 441 7.24 5.64 12.04
N LEU A 442 8.31 5.63 11.24
CA LEU A 442 8.79 6.84 10.59
C LEU A 442 7.75 7.31 9.59
N GLU A 443 7.48 8.61 9.57
CA GLU A 443 6.40 9.16 8.76
C GLU A 443 6.93 9.96 7.59
N TRP A 444 6.53 9.58 6.37
CA TRP A 444 6.80 10.37 5.16
C TRP A 444 6.19 11.78 5.26
N VAL A 445 6.98 12.78 4.87
CA VAL A 445 6.52 14.17 4.66
C VAL A 445 6.72 14.59 3.20
N ALA A 446 6.11 15.70 2.78
CA ALA A 446 6.15 16.17 1.39
C ALA A 446 7.57 16.56 0.93
N ASP A 447 8.37 17.12 1.83
CA ASP A 447 9.64 17.78 1.53
C ASP A 447 10.72 16.83 1.00
N ARG A 448 11.56 17.37 0.11
CA ARG A 448 12.84 16.76 -0.24
C ARG A 448 13.86 17.04 0.86
N ASN A 449 14.81 16.12 1.06
CA ASN A 449 15.87 16.37 2.02
C ASN A 449 16.84 17.44 1.50
N GLY A 450 17.22 18.37 2.39
CA GLY A 450 18.19 19.43 2.14
C GLY A 450 18.49 20.22 3.41
N GLU A 451 19.40 21.20 3.29
CA GLU A 451 19.81 22.05 4.40
C GLU A 451 18.74 23.07 4.77
N TYR A 452 18.61 23.36 6.06
CA TYR A 452 17.77 24.45 6.54
C TYR A 452 18.39 25.80 6.20
N SER A 453 17.53 26.77 5.88
CA SER A 453 17.97 28.16 5.80
C SER A 453 18.25 28.70 7.20
N ASN A 454 19.33 29.48 7.35
CA ASN A 454 19.59 30.24 8.58
C ASN A 454 18.67 31.46 8.74
N SER A 455 17.81 31.74 7.75
CA SER A 455 16.85 32.84 7.79
C SER A 455 15.48 32.40 8.31
N GLN A 456 14.67 33.37 8.73
CA GLN A 456 13.24 33.12 8.91
C GLN A 456 12.61 32.76 7.55
N VAL A 457 11.70 31.79 7.55
CA VAL A 457 10.93 31.37 6.37
C VAL A 457 9.43 31.35 6.69
N VAL A 458 8.61 31.50 5.65
CA VAL A 458 7.14 31.44 5.72
C VAL A 458 6.68 30.30 4.80
N ASP A 459 5.83 29.41 5.31
CA ASP A 459 5.27 28.24 4.62
C ASP A 459 6.29 27.42 3.78
N PRO A 460 7.45 27.02 4.35
CA PRO A 460 8.48 26.32 3.60
C PRO A 460 7.95 24.98 3.05
N GLN A 461 8.30 24.70 1.79
CA GLN A 461 7.94 23.47 1.06
C GLN A 461 9.17 22.57 0.81
N GLY A 462 10.28 22.87 1.49
CA GLY A 462 11.56 22.23 1.26
C GLY A 462 12.25 22.68 -0.04
N PRO A 463 13.43 22.10 -0.36
CA PRO A 463 14.18 22.42 -1.56
C PRO A 463 13.52 21.84 -2.83
N SER A 464 13.62 22.57 -3.95
CA SER A 464 13.10 22.14 -5.25
C SER A 464 13.88 20.99 -5.90
N LYS A 465 15.07 20.67 -5.37
CA LYS A 465 15.96 19.60 -5.86
C LYS A 465 16.41 18.70 -4.71
N GLY A 466 16.65 17.43 -5.01
CA GLY A 466 17.11 16.42 -4.05
C GLY A 466 16.55 15.03 -4.39
N SER A 467 17.34 13.97 -4.22
CA SER A 467 16.92 12.61 -4.57
C SER A 467 16.06 11.93 -3.50
N ASN A 468 16.17 12.37 -2.26
CA ASN A 468 15.53 11.75 -1.10
C ASN A 468 14.37 12.61 -0.58
N ARG A 469 13.39 11.95 0.02
CA ARG A 469 12.28 12.57 0.76
C ARG A 469 12.55 12.45 2.26
N VAL A 470 12.03 13.41 3.03
CA VAL A 470 12.21 13.44 4.48
C VAL A 470 11.22 12.49 5.16
N MET A 471 11.65 11.89 6.27
CA MET A 471 10.81 11.16 7.22
C MET A 471 11.06 11.67 8.65
N ARG A 472 10.05 11.57 9.51
CA ARG A 472 10.04 12.18 10.84
C ARG A 472 9.49 11.22 11.90
N GLY A 473 9.79 11.48 13.18
CA GLY A 473 9.17 10.83 14.34
C GLY A 473 9.89 9.61 14.93
N GLY A 474 10.78 8.97 14.17
CA GLY A 474 11.38 7.69 14.57
C GLY A 474 10.39 6.54 14.45
N SER A 475 10.76 5.35 14.90
CA SER A 475 9.93 4.14 14.76
C SER A 475 10.14 3.15 15.89
N TRP A 476 9.38 2.05 15.89
CA TRP A 476 9.53 0.94 16.82
C TRP A 476 10.95 0.36 16.89
N TYR A 477 11.71 0.46 15.80
CA TYR A 477 13.08 -0.06 15.69
C TYR A 477 14.15 0.95 16.17
N ASN A 478 13.85 2.24 16.13
CA ASN A 478 14.84 3.28 16.39
C ASN A 478 15.16 3.47 17.87
N GLU A 479 16.32 4.06 18.16
CA GLU A 479 16.71 4.45 19.52
C GLU A 479 16.12 5.80 19.92
N GLY A 480 15.95 6.06 21.22
CA GLY A 480 15.27 7.26 21.72
C GLY A 480 15.80 8.59 21.13
N GLY A 481 17.11 8.72 20.93
CA GLY A 481 17.71 9.91 20.33
C GLY A 481 17.26 10.21 18.89
N GLN A 482 16.67 9.24 18.20
CA GLN A 482 16.12 9.34 16.85
C GLN A 482 14.63 9.68 16.82
N LEU A 483 13.98 9.78 17.99
CA LEU A 483 12.56 10.12 18.12
C LEU A 483 12.34 11.61 18.45
N ARG A 484 13.42 12.38 18.63
CA ARG A 484 13.32 13.79 19.00
C ARG A 484 12.54 14.55 17.93
N SER A 485 11.79 15.56 18.37
CA SER A 485 10.97 16.43 17.49
C SER A 485 11.79 17.01 16.33
N ALA A 486 13.07 17.32 16.57
CA ALA A 486 13.96 17.89 15.58
C ALA A 486 14.64 16.85 14.66
N GLU A 487 14.65 15.56 15.00
CA GLU A 487 15.44 14.56 14.26
C GLU A 487 14.88 14.27 12.87
N ARG A 488 15.75 14.38 11.86
CA ARG A 488 15.38 14.25 10.46
C ARG A 488 15.99 12.99 9.87
N SER A 489 15.15 12.11 9.37
CA SER A 489 15.55 10.98 8.53
C SER A 489 15.22 11.26 7.06
N SER A 490 15.83 10.52 6.14
CA SER A 490 15.48 10.61 4.71
C SER A 490 15.83 9.33 3.98
N ALA A 491 15.07 9.01 2.94
CA ALA A 491 15.35 7.89 2.06
C ALA A 491 14.90 8.21 0.63
N PHE A 492 15.34 7.38 -0.32
CA PHE A 492 14.80 7.43 -1.68
C PHE A 492 13.28 7.19 -1.63
N PRO A 493 12.50 7.89 -2.47
CA PRO A 493 11.04 7.91 -2.33
C PRO A 493 10.41 6.53 -2.55
N GLY A 494 11.01 5.68 -3.41
CA GLY A 494 10.57 4.30 -3.64
C GLY A 494 10.90 3.30 -2.52
N VAL A 495 11.56 3.72 -1.43
CA VAL A 495 11.86 2.83 -0.30
C VAL A 495 10.58 2.55 0.50
N ALA A 496 10.36 1.28 0.80
CA ALA A 496 9.26 0.79 1.63
C ALA A 496 9.83 -0.20 2.65
N ALA A 497 9.59 0.01 3.94
CA ALA A 497 10.11 -0.84 5.01
C ALA A 497 9.11 -0.98 6.17
N THR A 498 9.34 -1.98 7.03
CA THR A 498 8.43 -2.36 8.14
C THR A 498 8.32 -1.36 9.28
N PHE A 499 9.06 -0.27 9.18
CA PHE A 499 9.11 0.82 10.13
C PHE A 499 8.82 2.17 9.47
N ILE A 500 8.35 2.18 8.22
CA ILE A 500 8.04 3.40 7.45
C ILE A 500 6.55 3.38 7.09
N GLY A 501 5.84 4.41 7.55
CA GLY A 501 4.45 4.73 7.25
C GLY A 501 4.28 6.22 6.95
N PHE A 502 3.11 6.77 7.26
CA PHE A 502 2.83 8.20 7.09
C PHE A 502 1.56 8.60 7.84
N ARG A 503 1.37 9.92 8.02
CA ARG A 503 0.09 10.51 8.42
C ARG A 503 -0.38 11.54 7.41
N LEU A 504 -1.67 11.84 7.43
CA LEU A 504 -2.27 12.80 6.50
C LEU A 504 -2.29 14.22 7.06
N ALA A 505 -2.12 15.18 6.16
CA ALA A 505 -2.55 16.56 6.32
C ALA A 505 -3.79 16.81 5.47
N PHE A 506 -4.71 17.63 5.96
CA PHE A 506 -5.85 18.15 5.22
C PHE A 506 -5.78 19.68 5.25
N LYS A 507 -5.51 20.28 4.10
CA LYS A 507 -5.14 21.70 4.00
C LYS A 507 -5.76 22.36 2.77
N GLU A 508 -5.89 23.67 2.87
CA GLU A 508 -6.29 24.52 1.75
C GLU A 508 -5.19 24.42 0.69
N ASP A 509 -5.54 23.85 -0.46
CA ASP A 509 -4.69 23.86 -1.63
C ASP A 509 -4.86 25.20 -2.35
N ASN A 510 -3.78 25.73 -2.89
CA ASN A 510 -3.96 26.73 -3.95
C ASN A 510 -4.60 25.96 -5.11
N PRO A 511 -5.76 26.34 -5.67
CA PRO A 511 -6.38 25.54 -6.71
C PRO A 511 -5.36 25.27 -7.82
N ASP A 512 -5.22 24.02 -8.24
CA ASP A 512 -4.52 23.78 -9.49
C ASP A 512 -5.37 24.32 -10.62
N LEU A 513 -4.79 25.24 -11.37
CA LEU A 513 -5.44 25.89 -12.50
C LEU A 513 -4.70 25.57 -13.80
N LEU A 514 -3.58 24.84 -13.72
CA LEU A 514 -2.78 24.49 -14.88
C LEU A 514 -3.20 23.10 -15.34
N PRO A 515 -3.53 22.92 -16.63
CA PRO A 515 -3.77 21.60 -17.18
C PRO A 515 -2.46 20.83 -17.33
N PRO A 516 -2.52 19.50 -17.35
CA PRO A 516 -1.34 18.66 -17.53
C PRO A 516 -0.74 18.87 -18.92
N SER A 517 0.58 18.76 -19.04
CA SER A 517 1.27 18.80 -20.34
C SER A 517 1.13 17.47 -21.05
N LEU A 518 0.53 17.48 -22.25
CA LEU A 518 0.27 16.29 -23.05
C LEU A 518 1.13 16.28 -24.32
N GLU A 519 2.23 15.53 -24.30
CA GLU A 519 3.24 15.50 -25.36
C GLU A 519 3.19 14.20 -26.16
N PRO A 520 3.03 14.26 -27.50
CA PRO A 520 3.05 13.07 -28.35
C PRO A 520 4.44 12.45 -28.42
N ARG A 521 4.53 11.12 -28.30
CA ARG A 521 5.74 10.40 -28.71
C ARG A 521 5.67 10.18 -30.22
N GLY A 522 6.64 10.71 -30.97
CA GLY A 522 6.63 10.67 -32.43
C GLY A 522 5.93 11.88 -33.07
N LEU A 523 5.64 11.81 -34.36
CA LEU A 523 5.09 12.94 -35.12
C LEU A 523 3.59 13.15 -34.86
N LYS A 524 3.14 14.42 -34.92
CA LYS A 524 1.70 14.77 -34.87
C LYS A 524 0.94 14.36 -36.14
N SER A 525 1.67 14.22 -37.25
CA SER A 525 1.15 13.70 -38.52
C SER A 525 2.01 12.52 -38.94
N MET A 526 1.38 11.38 -39.19
CA MET A 526 2.06 10.14 -39.55
C MET A 526 1.50 9.59 -40.85
N VAL A 527 2.35 8.92 -41.62
CA VAL A 527 1.97 8.12 -42.77
C VAL A 527 2.17 6.66 -42.38
N HIS A 528 1.18 5.82 -42.62
CA HIS A 528 1.22 4.40 -42.31
C HIS A 528 0.77 3.59 -43.50
N GLU A 529 1.41 2.44 -43.68
CA GLU A 529 1.17 1.55 -44.81
C GLU A 529 -0.15 0.80 -44.63
N ALA A 530 -0.96 0.74 -45.69
CA ALA A 530 -2.24 0.06 -45.68
C ALA A 530 -2.05 -1.45 -45.48
N GLY A 531 -3.05 -2.11 -44.87
CA GLY A 531 -3.01 -3.55 -44.59
C GLY A 531 -2.09 -3.98 -43.43
N LEU A 532 -1.13 -3.15 -43.02
CA LEU A 532 -0.25 -3.44 -41.88
C LEU A 532 -0.88 -3.03 -40.55
N PRO A 533 -0.70 -3.79 -39.46
CA PRO A 533 -1.22 -3.43 -38.14
C PRO A 533 -0.73 -2.05 -37.66
N TRP A 534 -1.67 -1.23 -37.19
CA TRP A 534 -1.37 0.06 -36.55
C TRP A 534 -1.13 -0.11 -35.05
N ILE A 535 -0.05 0.48 -34.54
CA ILE A 535 0.24 0.58 -33.11
C ILE A 535 0.43 2.06 -32.78
N ASP A 536 -0.41 2.58 -31.89
CA ASP A 536 -0.30 3.97 -31.43
C ASP A 536 1.03 4.21 -30.70
N PRO A 537 1.83 5.22 -31.10
CA PRO A 537 3.04 5.63 -30.39
C PRO A 537 2.86 6.13 -28.94
N TRP A 538 1.61 6.29 -28.46
CA TRP A 538 1.22 6.79 -27.13
C TRP A 538 1.52 8.28 -26.89
N MET A 539 0.97 8.81 -25.80
CA MET A 539 1.21 10.18 -25.30
C MET A 539 1.93 10.13 -23.95
N THR A 540 2.74 11.14 -23.65
CA THR A 540 3.27 11.36 -22.31
C THR A 540 2.50 12.52 -21.68
N ALA A 541 1.85 12.28 -20.55
CA ALA A 541 1.17 13.31 -19.77
C ALA A 541 1.95 13.56 -18.48
N LEU A 542 2.44 14.78 -18.32
CA LEU A 542 3.16 15.23 -17.13
C LEU A 542 2.50 16.47 -16.57
N ASP A 543 2.25 16.43 -15.27
CA ASP A 543 1.74 17.53 -14.49
C ASP A 543 2.77 17.93 -13.44
N ASP A 544 2.89 19.23 -13.17
CA ASP A 544 3.84 19.74 -12.18
C ASP A 544 3.45 19.40 -10.74
N ARG A 545 2.15 19.15 -10.49
CA ARG A 545 1.61 18.80 -9.17
C ARG A 545 1.27 17.32 -9.04
N ASP A 546 0.63 16.75 -10.06
CA ASP A 546 0.11 15.37 -10.07
C ASP A 546 1.10 14.38 -10.70
N GLY A 547 2.23 14.86 -11.21
CA GLY A 547 3.32 14.01 -11.71
C GLY A 547 2.94 13.33 -13.03
N ASN A 548 3.21 12.02 -13.15
CA ASN A 548 3.05 11.33 -14.42
C ASN A 548 1.64 10.73 -14.59
N LEU A 549 0.82 11.40 -15.41
CA LEU A 549 -0.55 11.02 -15.73
C LEU A 549 -0.67 10.17 -17.02
N SER A 550 0.44 9.75 -17.63
CA SER A 550 0.44 9.11 -18.97
C SER A 550 -0.46 7.86 -19.05
N SER A 551 -0.65 7.15 -17.94
CA SER A 551 -1.52 5.97 -17.89
C SER A 551 -3.02 6.28 -17.89
N GLN A 552 -3.39 7.55 -17.72
CA GLN A 552 -4.77 8.03 -17.63
C GLN A 552 -5.24 8.69 -18.93
N VAL A 553 -4.35 8.83 -19.92
CA VAL A 553 -4.68 9.39 -21.24
C VAL A 553 -5.72 8.51 -21.90
N ARG A 554 -6.85 9.12 -22.28
CA ARG A 554 -7.91 8.49 -23.05
C ARG A 554 -7.67 8.78 -24.53
N VAL A 555 -8.01 7.82 -25.38
CA VAL A 555 -7.90 7.94 -26.83
C VAL A 555 -9.27 7.74 -27.43
N GLU A 556 -9.73 8.72 -28.20
CA GLU A 556 -10.94 8.68 -29.00
C GLU A 556 -10.58 8.68 -30.50
N GLY A 557 -11.31 7.89 -31.28
CA GLY A 557 -11.03 7.66 -32.70
C GLY A 557 -10.42 6.27 -32.96
N GLU A 558 -10.43 5.86 -34.22
CA GLU A 558 -9.93 4.56 -34.68
C GLU A 558 -9.22 4.73 -36.02
N VAL A 559 -8.10 4.05 -36.19
CA VAL A 559 -7.36 4.00 -37.46
C VAL A 559 -7.69 2.69 -38.16
N ARG A 560 -8.38 2.78 -39.30
CA ARG A 560 -8.69 1.61 -40.13
C ARG A 560 -7.65 1.45 -41.22
N VAL A 561 -6.79 0.44 -41.08
CA VAL A 561 -5.61 0.21 -41.94
C VAL A 561 -5.96 -0.40 -43.30
N ASP A 562 -7.14 -0.99 -43.43
CA ASP A 562 -7.71 -1.59 -44.62
C ASP A 562 -8.38 -0.58 -45.57
N ILE A 563 -8.47 0.69 -45.16
CA ILE A 563 -9.13 1.74 -45.94
C ILE A 563 -8.18 2.94 -46.05
N PRO A 564 -7.59 3.19 -47.23
CA PRO A 564 -6.79 4.39 -47.48
C PRO A 564 -7.56 5.67 -47.15
N GLY A 565 -6.91 6.59 -46.45
CA GLY A 565 -7.58 7.78 -45.94
C GLY A 565 -6.79 8.47 -44.83
N THR A 566 -7.35 9.56 -44.31
CA THR A 566 -6.79 10.27 -43.15
C THR A 566 -7.71 10.10 -41.96
N TYR A 567 -7.17 9.58 -40.87
CA TYR A 567 -7.85 9.34 -39.60
C TYR A 567 -7.33 10.30 -38.55
N GLU A 568 -8.21 10.80 -37.69
CA GLU A 568 -7.83 11.63 -36.54
C GLU A 568 -8.06 10.87 -35.24
N LEU A 569 -7.06 10.93 -34.36
CA LEU A 569 -7.13 10.46 -32.99
C LEU A 569 -7.10 11.67 -32.05
N ILE A 570 -7.99 11.69 -31.07
CA ILE A 570 -8.07 12.72 -30.03
C ILE A 570 -7.61 12.09 -28.72
N TYR A 571 -6.59 12.70 -28.12
CA TYR A 571 -6.07 12.30 -26.82
C TYR A 571 -6.50 13.32 -25.79
N SER A 572 -7.08 12.83 -24.69
CA SER A 572 -7.52 13.67 -23.58
C SER A 572 -6.99 13.13 -22.25
N VAL A 573 -6.64 14.04 -21.35
CA VAL A 573 -6.29 13.71 -19.97
C VAL A 573 -6.72 14.87 -19.08
N SER A 574 -7.28 14.54 -17.92
CA SER A 574 -7.59 15.51 -16.89
C SER A 574 -6.64 15.27 -15.71
N ASP A 575 -6.16 16.35 -15.11
CA ASP A 575 -5.50 16.26 -13.81
C ASP A 575 -6.53 15.95 -12.70
N TYR A 576 -6.06 15.82 -11.45
CA TYR A 576 -6.95 15.54 -10.34
C TYR A 576 -7.71 16.76 -9.81
N SER A 577 -7.39 17.94 -10.32
CA SER A 577 -8.10 19.21 -10.05
C SER A 577 -9.21 19.49 -11.06
N GLY A 578 -9.29 18.70 -12.14
CA GLY A 578 -10.28 18.81 -13.21
C GLY A 578 -9.84 19.67 -14.38
N ASN A 579 -8.58 20.11 -14.44
CA ASN A 579 -8.03 20.79 -15.61
C ASN A 579 -7.74 19.76 -16.70
N GLU A 580 -8.16 20.07 -17.93
CA GLU A 580 -8.06 19.13 -19.05
C GLU A 580 -7.06 19.58 -20.10
N ALA A 581 -6.32 18.61 -20.64
CA ALA A 581 -5.48 18.79 -21.81
C ALA A 581 -5.93 17.87 -22.93
N ASN A 582 -5.99 18.42 -24.15
CA ASN A 582 -6.39 17.71 -25.34
C ASN A 582 -5.34 17.90 -26.44
N GLN A 583 -5.07 16.85 -27.21
CA GLN A 583 -4.15 16.88 -28.34
C GLN A 583 -4.63 15.93 -29.43
N ASN A 584 -4.47 16.32 -30.69
CA ASN A 584 -4.86 15.49 -31.83
C ASN A 584 -3.64 14.90 -32.53
N ARG A 585 -3.81 13.73 -33.15
CA ARG A 585 -2.87 13.11 -34.10
C ARG A 585 -3.60 12.76 -35.40
N SER A 586 -2.96 13.05 -36.52
CA SER A 586 -3.43 12.66 -37.85
C SER A 586 -2.61 11.48 -38.38
N VAL A 587 -3.30 10.43 -38.85
CA VAL A 587 -2.70 9.24 -39.45
C VAL A 587 -3.23 9.09 -40.87
N ARG A 588 -2.34 9.19 -41.84
CA ARG A 588 -2.66 9.00 -43.27
C ARG A 588 -2.29 7.58 -43.67
N ILE A 589 -3.30 6.76 -43.97
CA ILE A 589 -3.17 5.43 -44.54
C ILE A 589 -2.99 5.55 -46.05
N VAL A 590 -1.89 5.02 -46.55
CA VAL A 590 -1.56 4.94 -47.97
C VAL A 590 -1.06 3.55 -48.29
N ASP A 591 -1.36 3.09 -49.49
CA ASP A 591 -0.77 1.87 -50.04
C ASP A 591 0.33 2.28 -51.03
N THR A 592 1.54 1.84 -50.74
CA THR A 592 2.78 2.10 -51.47
C THR A 592 3.59 0.83 -51.73
N THR A 593 3.15 -0.33 -51.22
CA THR A 593 3.84 -1.60 -51.38
C THR A 593 3.30 -2.38 -52.58
N PRO A 594 4.16 -2.84 -53.50
CA PRO A 594 3.72 -3.70 -54.58
C PRO A 594 3.44 -5.13 -54.11
N PRO A 595 2.61 -5.90 -54.82
CA PRO A 595 2.32 -7.29 -54.47
C PRO A 595 3.58 -8.18 -54.49
N GLU A 596 3.70 -9.12 -53.56
CA GLU A 596 4.80 -10.09 -53.54
C GLU A 596 4.47 -11.32 -54.40
N ILE A 597 5.20 -11.53 -55.50
CA ILE A 597 5.08 -12.73 -56.34
C ILE A 597 6.01 -13.84 -55.82
N SER A 598 5.43 -14.99 -55.49
CA SER A 598 6.15 -16.22 -55.13
C SER A 598 5.97 -17.29 -56.21
N LEU A 599 7.08 -17.72 -56.81
CA LEU A 599 7.09 -18.81 -57.79
C LEU A 599 7.27 -20.17 -57.08
N LEU A 600 6.42 -21.15 -57.39
CA LEU A 600 6.53 -22.50 -56.83
C LEU A 600 7.58 -23.30 -57.61
N GLY A 601 8.50 -23.98 -56.92
CA GLY A 601 9.61 -24.71 -57.54
C GLY A 601 10.79 -23.82 -57.94
N GLU A 602 11.82 -24.41 -58.54
CA GLU A 602 13.07 -23.71 -58.85
C GLU A 602 12.87 -22.59 -59.89
N THR A 603 13.53 -21.44 -59.69
CA THR A 603 13.48 -20.31 -60.64
C THR A 603 14.38 -20.53 -61.86
N ASN A 604 15.33 -21.45 -61.77
CA ASN A 604 16.13 -21.95 -62.88
C ASN A 604 15.91 -23.46 -63.00
N GLN A 605 15.28 -23.91 -64.09
CA GLN A 605 14.98 -25.31 -64.31
C GLN A 605 15.69 -25.83 -65.55
N SER A 606 16.16 -27.07 -65.51
CA SER A 606 16.64 -27.79 -66.69
C SER A 606 15.58 -28.77 -67.16
N VAL A 607 15.27 -28.75 -68.45
CA VAL A 607 14.34 -29.68 -69.09
C VAL A 607 15.07 -30.40 -70.20
N GLU A 608 14.92 -31.73 -70.25
CA GLU A 608 15.49 -32.53 -71.31
C GLU A 608 14.73 -32.28 -72.64
N PHE A 609 15.48 -32.17 -73.73
CA PHE A 609 14.93 -31.98 -75.07
C PHE A 609 13.83 -33.00 -75.41
N GLY A 610 12.69 -32.53 -75.90
CA GLY A 610 11.56 -33.36 -76.28
C GLY A 610 10.61 -33.77 -75.15
N PHE A 611 10.96 -33.52 -73.88
CA PHE A 611 10.05 -33.76 -72.76
C PHE A 611 9.11 -32.57 -72.52
N PRO A 612 7.84 -32.80 -72.14
CA PRO A 612 6.91 -31.72 -71.84
C PRO A 612 7.29 -31.03 -70.53
N TRP A 613 7.26 -29.70 -70.52
CA TRP A 613 7.37 -28.89 -69.31
C TRP A 613 5.99 -28.39 -68.88
N ARG A 614 5.71 -28.40 -67.57
CA ARG A 614 4.48 -27.87 -66.97
C ARG A 614 4.85 -26.83 -65.93
N GLU A 615 4.15 -25.71 -65.92
CA GLU A 615 4.30 -24.67 -64.90
C GLU A 615 4.00 -25.25 -63.50
N PRO A 616 4.98 -25.27 -62.58
CA PRO A 616 4.76 -25.70 -61.20
C PRO A 616 3.84 -24.78 -60.37
N GLY A 617 3.57 -23.56 -60.84
CA GLY A 617 2.61 -22.63 -60.27
C GLY A 617 3.26 -21.41 -59.62
N PHE A 618 2.42 -20.46 -59.23
CA PHE A 618 2.83 -19.22 -58.56
C PHE A 618 1.66 -18.69 -57.74
N TYR A 619 1.93 -17.79 -56.82
CA TYR A 619 0.93 -16.98 -56.15
C TYR A 619 1.44 -15.56 -55.94
N ALA A 620 0.53 -14.60 -55.81
CA ALA A 620 0.83 -13.21 -55.50
C ALA A 620 -0.04 -12.74 -54.33
N LEU A 621 0.59 -12.13 -53.32
CA LEU A 621 -0.09 -11.59 -52.15
C LEU A 621 0.27 -10.12 -51.96
N ASP A 622 -0.72 -9.31 -51.62
CA ASP A 622 -0.57 -7.93 -51.23
C ASP A 622 -1.14 -7.70 -49.81
N ALA A 623 -0.59 -6.72 -49.09
CA ALA A 623 -0.98 -6.43 -47.71
C ALA A 623 -2.40 -5.84 -47.63
N LEU A 624 -2.82 -5.04 -48.60
CA LEU A 624 -4.14 -4.40 -48.66
C LEU A 624 -5.12 -5.20 -49.53
N ASP A 625 -4.69 -5.60 -50.73
CA ASP A 625 -5.54 -6.23 -51.74
C ASP A 625 -5.66 -7.76 -51.58
N GLY A 626 -4.84 -8.37 -50.73
CA GLY A 626 -4.89 -9.79 -50.43
C GLY A 626 -4.36 -10.64 -51.59
N ASN A 627 -5.10 -11.67 -52.02
CA ASN A 627 -4.60 -12.64 -52.99
C ASN A 627 -4.87 -12.21 -54.44
N LEU A 628 -3.80 -11.79 -55.12
CA LEU A 628 -3.80 -11.33 -56.52
C LEU A 628 -3.30 -12.40 -57.51
N SER A 629 -3.23 -13.67 -57.09
CA SER A 629 -2.68 -14.75 -57.93
C SER A 629 -3.39 -14.95 -59.26
N LEU A 630 -4.68 -14.61 -59.34
CA LEU A 630 -5.46 -14.72 -60.58
C LEU A 630 -5.20 -13.56 -61.56
N ASP A 631 -4.65 -12.45 -61.07
CA ASP A 631 -4.38 -11.23 -61.84
C ASP A 631 -2.95 -11.19 -62.40
N VAL A 632 -2.12 -12.17 -62.05
CA VAL A 632 -0.74 -12.30 -62.56
C VAL A 632 -0.75 -12.58 -64.07
N LEU A 633 -0.16 -11.66 -64.82
CA LEU A 633 0.07 -11.78 -66.25
C LEU A 633 1.38 -12.52 -66.52
N VAL A 634 1.29 -13.70 -67.11
CA VAL A 634 2.46 -14.50 -67.52
C VAL A 634 2.76 -14.25 -69.00
N SER A 635 4.00 -13.86 -69.29
CA SER A 635 4.47 -13.62 -70.66
C SER A 635 5.72 -14.45 -70.96
N GLY A 636 5.85 -14.88 -72.22
CA GLY A 636 6.86 -15.85 -72.65
C GLY A 636 6.24 -17.22 -72.96
N SER A 637 7.02 -18.11 -73.57
CA SER A 637 6.61 -19.49 -73.83
C SER A 637 7.84 -20.38 -73.83
N VAL A 638 7.68 -21.63 -73.39
CA VAL A 638 8.75 -22.64 -73.39
C VAL A 638 8.51 -23.57 -74.56
N ASN A 639 9.46 -23.64 -75.50
CA ASN A 639 9.42 -24.61 -76.59
C ASN A 639 10.41 -25.74 -76.33
N THR A 640 9.94 -26.85 -75.78
CA THR A 640 10.80 -28.00 -75.43
C THR A 640 11.29 -28.80 -76.65
N SER A 641 10.85 -28.43 -77.86
CA SER A 641 11.33 -29.00 -79.14
C SER A 641 12.51 -28.21 -79.73
N SER A 642 13.04 -27.21 -79.03
CA SER A 642 14.24 -26.49 -79.43
C SER A 642 15.15 -26.30 -78.22
N PRO A 643 16.42 -26.75 -78.25
CA PRO A 643 17.36 -26.48 -77.17
C PRO A 643 17.62 -24.99 -77.01
N GLY A 644 17.80 -24.54 -75.77
CA GLY A 644 18.10 -23.14 -75.46
C GLY A 644 17.39 -22.62 -74.20
N PRO A 645 17.71 -21.39 -73.76
CA PRO A 645 17.07 -20.75 -72.64
C PRO A 645 15.72 -20.12 -73.03
N TYR A 646 14.69 -20.41 -72.24
CA TYR A 646 13.36 -19.81 -72.31
C TYR A 646 13.07 -19.04 -71.03
N ARG A 647 12.63 -17.78 -71.16
CA ARG A 647 12.28 -16.93 -70.01
C ARG A 647 10.78 -16.73 -69.93
N LEU A 648 10.23 -16.95 -68.75
CA LEU A 648 8.88 -16.56 -68.39
C LEU A 648 8.94 -15.38 -67.44
N LEU A 649 8.10 -14.38 -67.69
CA LEU A 649 8.02 -13.14 -66.92
C LEU A 649 6.60 -13.00 -66.38
N TYR A 650 6.49 -12.94 -65.06
CA TYR A 650 5.26 -12.83 -64.28
C TYR A 650 5.16 -11.39 -63.80
N ARG A 651 4.03 -10.73 -64.07
CA ARG A 651 3.76 -9.34 -63.66
C ARG A 651 2.40 -9.23 -63.01
N VAL A 652 2.30 -8.45 -61.95
CA VAL A 652 1.03 -8.10 -61.31
C VAL A 652 1.12 -6.68 -60.79
N SER A 653 -0.02 -5.98 -60.82
CA SER A 653 -0.16 -4.66 -60.23
C SER A 653 -1.36 -4.70 -59.27
N ASP A 654 -1.25 -4.02 -58.14
CA ASP A 654 -2.35 -3.84 -57.20
C ASP A 654 -3.38 -2.79 -57.72
N GLN A 655 -4.44 -2.55 -56.94
CA GLN A 655 -5.47 -1.57 -57.29
C GLN A 655 -4.97 -0.11 -57.23
N ASN A 656 -3.87 0.12 -56.52
CA ASN A 656 -3.26 1.43 -56.32
C ASN A 656 -2.15 1.74 -57.35
N GLY A 657 -1.83 0.78 -58.21
CA GLY A 657 -0.88 0.89 -59.30
C GLY A 657 0.56 0.60 -58.91
N ASN A 658 0.83 0.00 -57.75
CA ASN A 658 2.17 -0.51 -57.46
C ASN A 658 2.36 -1.87 -58.16
N GLU A 659 3.52 -2.06 -58.80
CA GLU A 659 3.77 -3.20 -59.68
C GLU A 659 4.93 -4.05 -59.19
N SER A 660 4.83 -5.37 -59.40
CA SER A 660 5.95 -6.30 -59.19
C SER A 660 6.13 -7.24 -60.37
N GLN A 661 7.34 -7.81 -60.45
CA GLN A 661 7.66 -8.81 -61.46
C GLN A 661 8.62 -9.87 -60.94
N ALA A 662 8.48 -11.09 -61.47
CA ALA A 662 9.39 -12.21 -61.22
C ALA A 662 9.73 -12.92 -62.55
N GLU A 663 10.87 -13.61 -62.58
CA GLU A 663 11.32 -14.35 -63.77
C GLU A 663 11.59 -15.84 -63.45
N ARG A 664 11.28 -16.70 -64.43
CA ARG A 664 11.70 -18.11 -64.45
C ARG A 664 12.48 -18.40 -65.72
N LEU A 665 13.65 -19.03 -65.57
CA LEU A 665 14.48 -19.49 -66.67
C LEU A 665 14.37 -21.00 -66.81
N ILE A 666 14.03 -21.46 -68.01
CA ILE A 666 13.98 -22.86 -68.38
C ILE A 666 15.05 -23.12 -69.43
N VAL A 667 16.02 -23.97 -69.13
CA VAL A 667 17.07 -24.38 -70.07
C VAL A 667 16.69 -25.73 -70.66
N VAL A 668 16.35 -25.75 -71.95
CA VAL A 668 16.13 -27.00 -72.69
C VAL A 668 17.47 -27.48 -73.21
N SER A 669 17.91 -28.65 -72.77
CA SER A 669 19.19 -29.24 -73.16
C SER A 669 19.01 -30.65 -73.71
N THR A 670 19.77 -31.02 -74.74
CA THR A 670 19.86 -32.41 -75.18
C THR A 670 20.69 -33.19 -74.15
N PRO A 671 20.34 -34.45 -73.83
CA PRO A 671 21.20 -35.28 -73.01
C PRO A 671 22.60 -35.32 -73.66
N ALA A 672 23.63 -35.04 -72.88
CA ALA A 672 25.01 -35.19 -73.35
C ALA A 672 25.23 -36.65 -73.74
N GLU A 673 25.76 -36.91 -74.94
CA GLU A 673 26.30 -38.22 -75.29
C GLU A 673 27.29 -38.64 -74.19
N ALA A 674 27.10 -39.85 -73.67
CA ALA A 674 28.01 -40.44 -72.71
C ALA A 674 29.41 -40.56 -73.35
N VAL A 675 30.34 -39.70 -72.90
CA VAL A 675 31.77 -39.83 -73.19
C VAL A 675 32.54 -39.81 -71.87
N SER A 676 33.09 -41.00 -71.60
CA SER A 676 34.21 -41.42 -70.76
C SER A 676 34.89 -40.45 -69.79
N GLU A 677 35.12 -41.00 -68.59
CA GLU A 677 36.15 -40.67 -67.60
C GLU A 677 37.41 -39.98 -68.16
N GLY A 678 37.83 -38.88 -67.51
CA GLY A 678 39.13 -38.26 -67.78
C GLY A 678 39.36 -36.92 -67.09
N GLU A 679 39.95 -36.99 -65.90
CA GLU A 679 40.84 -35.97 -65.29
C GLU A 679 40.28 -34.62 -64.81
N ILE A 680 40.07 -34.49 -63.50
CA ILE A 680 40.41 -33.26 -62.76
C ILE A 680 41.35 -33.62 -61.62
N LYS A 681 42.53 -33.01 -61.68
CA LYS A 681 43.67 -33.15 -60.77
C LYS A 681 43.37 -32.59 -59.39
N GLU A 682 43.98 -33.23 -58.40
CA GLU A 682 44.02 -32.90 -56.98
C GLU A 682 44.42 -31.45 -56.69
N ALA A 683 43.72 -30.85 -55.74
CA ALA A 683 44.29 -29.89 -54.81
C ALA A 683 43.86 -30.29 -53.39
N ASN A 684 44.77 -30.95 -52.68
CA ASN A 684 44.74 -31.10 -51.23
C ASN A 684 44.92 -29.72 -50.58
N ALA A 685 44.09 -29.40 -49.58
CA ALA A 685 44.54 -29.21 -48.19
C ALA A 685 43.59 -28.30 -47.40
N SER A 686 43.42 -28.67 -46.13
CA SER A 686 42.95 -27.88 -45.00
C SER A 686 41.45 -27.61 -44.90
N SER A 687 40.82 -28.53 -44.19
CA SER A 687 39.90 -28.20 -43.09
C SER A 687 40.43 -27.03 -42.26
N GLN A 688 40.06 -25.82 -42.65
CA GLN A 688 39.85 -24.72 -41.72
C GLN A 688 38.36 -24.43 -41.76
N SER A 689 37.71 -24.56 -40.60
CA SER A 689 36.44 -23.92 -40.33
C SER A 689 36.60 -22.45 -40.70
N ALA A 690 36.10 -22.07 -41.88
CA ALA A 690 35.95 -20.68 -42.24
C ALA A 690 35.08 -20.07 -41.14
N PHE A 691 35.71 -19.27 -40.27
CA PHE A 691 35.00 -18.46 -39.32
C PHE A 691 34.02 -17.60 -40.13
N PHE A 692 32.75 -17.93 -39.97
CA PHE A 692 31.65 -17.40 -40.76
C PHE A 692 31.29 -16.02 -40.21
N THR A 693 31.40 -14.98 -41.04
CA THR A 693 31.15 -13.59 -40.63
C THR A 693 29.67 -13.25 -40.83
N PRO A 694 28.93 -12.75 -39.81
CA PRO A 694 27.53 -12.32 -39.96
C PRO A 694 27.39 -11.20 -41.01
N SER A 695 26.25 -11.13 -41.71
CA SER A 695 26.02 -10.02 -42.66
C SER A 695 25.96 -8.68 -41.94
N LYS A 696 26.41 -7.62 -42.61
CA LYS A 696 26.46 -6.28 -42.04
C LYS A 696 25.04 -5.77 -41.69
N GLU A 697 24.03 -6.09 -42.50
CA GLU A 697 22.64 -5.70 -42.21
C GLU A 697 22.09 -6.38 -40.95
N LEU A 698 22.44 -7.65 -40.70
CA LEU A 698 22.00 -8.37 -39.50
C LEU A 698 22.68 -7.81 -38.24
N LEU A 699 23.97 -7.47 -38.32
CA LEU A 699 24.71 -6.81 -37.25
C LEU A 699 24.12 -5.42 -36.92
N GLU A 700 23.76 -4.63 -37.94
CA GLU A 700 23.12 -3.33 -37.77
C GLU A 700 21.70 -3.47 -37.18
N ALA A 701 20.91 -4.46 -37.61
CA ALA A 701 19.58 -4.73 -37.06
C ALA A 701 19.63 -5.15 -35.57
N VAL A 702 20.61 -5.97 -35.20
CA VAL A 702 20.84 -6.42 -33.81
C VAL A 702 21.31 -5.26 -32.92
N GLN A 703 22.19 -4.40 -33.43
CA GLN A 703 22.67 -3.22 -32.68
C GLN A 703 21.55 -2.18 -32.49
N ASN A 704 20.72 -1.94 -33.50
CA ASN A 704 19.60 -1.00 -33.43
C ASN A 704 18.45 -1.48 -32.53
N TRP A 705 18.34 -2.79 -32.26
CA TRP A 705 17.36 -3.33 -31.32
C TRP A 705 17.58 -2.86 -29.88
N THR A 706 18.81 -2.52 -29.49
CA THR A 706 19.13 -2.04 -28.13
C THR A 706 18.60 -0.64 -27.81
N GLN A 707 18.02 0.08 -28.78
CA GLN A 707 17.39 1.38 -28.58
C GLN A 707 15.88 1.30 -28.29
N VAL A 708 15.33 0.09 -28.18
CA VAL A 708 13.94 -0.14 -27.78
C VAL A 708 13.89 -0.26 -26.25
N PRO A 709 13.26 0.68 -25.52
CA PRO A 709 13.14 0.58 -24.06
C PRO A 709 12.37 -0.69 -23.67
N SER A 710 12.66 -1.25 -22.49
CA SER A 710 11.97 -2.42 -21.90
C SER A 710 10.44 -2.28 -21.79
N SER A 711 9.89 -1.08 -22.03
CA SER A 711 8.47 -0.77 -22.05
C SER A 711 7.70 -1.20 -23.31
N VAL A 712 8.35 -1.76 -24.34
CA VAL A 712 7.73 -2.09 -25.64
C VAL A 712 7.08 -3.47 -25.69
N PHE A 713 7.14 -4.26 -24.60
CA PHE A 713 6.38 -5.50 -24.45
C PHE A 713 5.31 -5.36 -23.34
N PRO A 714 4.07 -4.97 -23.66
CA PRO A 714 2.99 -4.91 -22.69
C PRO A 714 2.38 -6.31 -22.53
N LEU A 715 3.05 -7.22 -21.81
CA LEU A 715 2.44 -8.48 -21.36
C LEU A 715 1.76 -8.27 -20.00
N ARG A 716 0.82 -7.33 -19.92
CA ARG A 716 0.15 -6.92 -18.67
C ARG A 716 -0.87 -7.92 -18.09
N LYS A 717 -0.89 -9.17 -18.56
CA LYS A 717 -1.75 -10.22 -17.96
C LYS A 717 -1.03 -11.53 -17.65
N VAL A 718 0.31 -11.59 -17.72
CA VAL A 718 1.06 -12.79 -17.35
C VAL A 718 2.13 -12.41 -16.32
N LYS A 719 1.92 -12.81 -15.06
CA LYS A 719 2.74 -12.52 -13.87
C LYS A 719 4.15 -13.17 -13.87
N LEU A 720 4.68 -13.59 -15.03
CA LEU A 720 5.78 -14.57 -15.12
C LEU A 720 6.99 -14.11 -15.98
N PHE A 721 7.05 -12.84 -16.39
CA PHE A 721 8.16 -12.31 -17.20
C PHE A 721 9.15 -11.41 -16.43
N GLU A 722 9.01 -11.26 -15.12
CA GLU A 722 9.94 -10.44 -14.31
C GLU A 722 11.36 -11.05 -14.21
N ASP A 723 11.59 -12.25 -14.75
CA ASP A 723 12.81 -13.04 -14.46
C ASP A 723 13.80 -13.30 -15.62
N LEU A 724 13.65 -12.68 -16.81
CA LEU A 724 14.45 -13.05 -17.99
C LEU A 724 15.43 -11.96 -18.44
N THR A 725 16.73 -12.29 -18.50
CA THR A 725 17.75 -11.47 -19.18
C THR A 725 18.21 -12.14 -20.48
N LEU A 726 18.12 -11.41 -21.60
CA LEU A 726 18.57 -11.85 -22.91
C LEU A 726 19.90 -11.21 -23.29
N ARG A 727 20.85 -12.05 -23.69
CA ARG A 727 22.17 -11.61 -24.18
C ARG A 727 22.43 -12.21 -25.56
N ILE A 728 22.72 -11.35 -26.52
CA ILE A 728 23.14 -11.71 -27.87
C ILE A 728 24.65 -11.56 -27.96
N ARG A 729 25.36 -12.64 -28.34
CA ARG A 729 26.82 -12.64 -28.49
C ARG A 729 27.24 -12.96 -29.92
N ASP A 730 28.40 -12.44 -30.33
CA ASP A 730 29.06 -12.85 -31.57
C ASP A 730 29.69 -14.25 -31.45
N ALA A 731 30.21 -14.75 -32.58
CA ALA A 731 30.84 -16.07 -32.66
C ALA A 731 32.09 -16.23 -31.77
N ASN A 732 32.68 -15.12 -31.28
CA ASN A 732 33.83 -15.11 -30.39
C ASN A 732 33.42 -14.93 -28.91
N GLY A 733 32.12 -14.88 -28.61
CA GLY A 733 31.58 -14.73 -27.26
C GLY A 733 31.48 -13.28 -26.77
N LYS A 734 31.74 -12.29 -27.62
CA LYS A 734 31.58 -10.86 -27.28
C LYS A 734 30.11 -10.48 -27.34
N GLU A 735 29.60 -9.82 -26.31
CA GLU A 735 28.21 -9.36 -26.25
C GLU A 735 27.98 -8.24 -27.28
N LEU A 736 27.01 -8.46 -28.18
CA LEU A 736 26.59 -7.54 -29.24
C LEU A 736 25.38 -6.70 -28.80
N ALA A 737 24.49 -7.29 -28.01
CA ALA A 737 23.29 -6.64 -27.47
C ALA A 737 22.80 -7.38 -26.22
N SER A 738 22.24 -6.68 -25.24
CA SER A 738 21.51 -7.29 -24.15
C SER A 738 20.28 -6.48 -23.78
N ASN A 739 19.23 -7.18 -23.38
CA ASN A 739 18.00 -6.58 -22.87
C ASN A 739 17.69 -7.22 -21.51
N ARG A 740 17.74 -6.38 -20.46
CA ARG A 740 17.53 -6.78 -19.08
C ARG A 740 16.14 -6.30 -18.64
N ILE A 741 15.28 -7.24 -18.31
CA ILE A 741 14.04 -6.95 -17.59
C ILE A 741 14.41 -6.96 -16.10
N GLU A 742 14.18 -5.86 -15.40
CA GLU A 742 14.63 -5.67 -14.02
C GLU A 742 13.84 -6.57 -13.06
N SER A 743 14.37 -7.76 -12.71
CA SER A 743 14.19 -8.50 -11.43
C SER A 743 14.74 -9.97 -11.41
N GLY A 744 15.26 -10.55 -12.50
CA GLY A 744 15.55 -12.01 -12.56
C GLY A 744 16.98 -12.55 -12.32
N ASN A 745 17.08 -13.82 -11.88
CA ASN A 745 18.31 -14.64 -11.74
C ASN A 745 18.58 -15.64 -12.90
N SER A 746 17.67 -15.82 -13.87
CA SER A 746 17.86 -16.76 -14.99
C SER A 746 18.29 -16.04 -16.28
N VAL A 747 19.36 -16.53 -16.92
CA VAL A 747 19.92 -15.92 -18.14
C VAL A 747 19.70 -16.86 -19.34
N VAL A 748 19.24 -16.33 -20.47
CA VAL A 748 19.23 -17.07 -21.74
C VAL A 748 20.24 -16.43 -22.66
N VAL A 749 21.21 -17.21 -23.12
CA VAL A 749 22.26 -16.75 -24.02
C VAL A 749 21.89 -17.18 -25.44
N LEU A 750 21.80 -16.19 -26.33
CA LEU A 750 21.60 -16.39 -27.76
C LEU A 750 22.91 -16.03 -28.46
N SER A 751 23.52 -17.00 -29.15
CA SER A 751 24.77 -16.75 -29.88
C SER A 751 24.47 -16.70 -31.38
N LEU A 752 24.90 -15.63 -32.05
CA LEU A 752 24.84 -15.50 -33.50
C LEU A 752 25.94 -16.36 -34.13
N GLN A 753 25.53 -17.35 -34.91
CA GLN A 753 26.44 -18.18 -35.72
C GLN A 753 25.95 -18.17 -37.17
N GLY A 754 26.58 -17.31 -37.99
CA GLY A 754 26.19 -17.11 -39.38
C GLY A 754 24.78 -16.53 -39.55
N THR A 755 23.93 -17.19 -40.34
CA THR A 755 22.51 -16.89 -40.53
C THR A 755 21.64 -17.67 -39.53
N ALA A 756 22.17 -18.08 -38.38
CA ALA A 756 21.40 -18.82 -37.41
C ALA A 756 21.65 -18.32 -35.99
N LEU A 757 20.62 -18.49 -35.16
CA LEU A 757 20.61 -18.14 -33.76
C LEU A 757 20.65 -19.42 -32.93
N VAL A 758 21.69 -19.55 -32.12
CA VAL A 758 21.93 -20.73 -31.28
C VAL A 758 21.46 -20.44 -29.86
N VAL A 759 20.56 -21.28 -29.36
CA VAL A 759 19.99 -21.16 -28.01
C VAL A 759 20.81 -22.02 -27.06
N SER A 760 21.39 -21.41 -26.02
CA SER A 760 22.10 -22.13 -24.97
C SER A 760 21.63 -21.76 -23.56
N ASP A 761 21.82 -22.70 -22.65
CA ASP A 761 21.60 -22.54 -21.22
C ASP A 761 22.75 -21.72 -20.59
N SER A 762 22.45 -20.70 -19.79
CA SER A 762 23.48 -19.80 -19.26
C SER A 762 24.43 -20.43 -18.25
N GLU A 763 23.98 -21.42 -17.50
CA GLU A 763 24.78 -22.05 -16.45
C GLU A 763 25.62 -23.19 -17.02
N THR A 764 25.09 -23.91 -18.01
CA THR A 764 25.72 -25.14 -18.52
C THR A 764 26.36 -24.98 -19.92
N SER A 765 26.14 -23.85 -20.60
CA SER A 765 26.58 -23.59 -21.99
C SER A 765 26.14 -24.67 -23.01
N LYS A 766 25.18 -25.52 -22.65
CA LYS A 766 24.75 -26.65 -23.48
C LYS A 766 23.79 -26.16 -24.58
N MET A 767 24.09 -26.49 -25.83
CA MET A 767 23.25 -26.14 -26.99
C MET A 767 21.89 -26.83 -26.89
N ARG A 768 20.80 -26.07 -27.02
CA ARG A 768 19.42 -26.58 -26.95
C ARG A 768 18.68 -26.51 -28.28
N GLY A 769 19.12 -25.68 -29.23
CA GLY A 769 18.54 -25.60 -30.55
C GLY A 769 19.22 -24.58 -31.46
N LEU A 770 18.92 -24.66 -32.76
CA LEU A 770 19.43 -23.78 -33.81
C LEU A 770 18.25 -23.27 -34.65
N ILE A 771 18.19 -21.96 -34.84
CA ILE A 771 17.10 -21.28 -35.55
C ILE A 771 17.70 -20.56 -36.77
N PRO A 772 17.35 -20.92 -38.01
CA PRO A 772 17.74 -20.16 -39.20
C PRO A 772 17.09 -18.76 -39.20
N MET A 773 17.85 -17.75 -39.61
CA MET A 773 17.50 -16.33 -39.58
C MET A 773 17.99 -15.65 -40.86
N ASP A 774 17.22 -14.69 -41.36
CA ASP A 774 17.68 -13.70 -42.33
C ASP A 774 17.38 -12.27 -41.81
N ALA A 775 17.87 -11.25 -42.53
CA ALA A 775 17.71 -9.86 -42.10
C ALA A 775 16.24 -9.41 -42.04
N THR A 776 15.35 -10.09 -42.77
CA THR A 776 13.94 -9.72 -42.95
C THR A 776 13.06 -10.33 -41.85
N ASN A 777 13.39 -11.53 -41.36
CA ASN A 777 12.58 -12.27 -40.40
C ASN A 777 13.06 -12.17 -38.93
N PHE A 778 14.19 -11.50 -38.65
CA PHE A 778 14.83 -11.51 -37.34
C PHE A 778 13.89 -11.10 -36.18
N LYS A 779 13.15 -9.98 -36.34
CA LYS A 779 12.23 -9.49 -35.29
C LYS A 779 11.07 -10.44 -35.04
N GLN A 780 10.50 -11.00 -36.09
CA GLN A 780 9.40 -11.96 -36.03
C GLN A 780 9.84 -13.28 -35.38
N LYS A 781 10.98 -13.83 -35.80
CA LYS A 781 11.54 -15.07 -35.26
C LYS A 781 11.92 -14.97 -33.78
N VAL A 782 12.41 -13.80 -33.34
CA VAL A 782 12.65 -13.53 -31.92
C VAL A 782 11.32 -13.46 -31.15
N ALA A 783 10.29 -12.81 -31.69
CA ALA A 783 8.96 -12.78 -31.07
C ALA A 783 8.30 -14.18 -30.99
N GLU A 784 8.44 -14.99 -32.05
CA GLU A 784 8.01 -16.40 -32.07
C GLU A 784 8.71 -17.22 -30.97
N LEU A 785 9.99 -16.97 -30.70
CA LEU A 785 10.75 -17.65 -29.64
C LEU A 785 10.21 -17.31 -28.24
N PHE A 786 9.79 -16.05 -28.02
CA PHE A 786 9.16 -15.63 -26.77
C PHE A 786 7.81 -16.31 -26.56
N GLU A 787 6.95 -16.33 -27.58
CA GLU A 787 5.65 -17.01 -27.51
C GLU A 787 5.81 -18.53 -27.39
N PHE A 788 6.82 -19.13 -28.04
CA PHE A 788 7.13 -20.55 -27.89
C PHE A 788 7.56 -20.92 -26.47
N ARG A 789 8.44 -20.12 -25.84
CA ARG A 789 8.86 -20.34 -24.44
C ARG A 789 7.75 -20.10 -23.43
N LYS A 790 6.89 -19.10 -23.68
CA LYS A 790 5.66 -18.85 -22.92
C LYS A 790 4.76 -20.08 -22.97
N LYS A 791 4.47 -20.58 -24.17
CA LYS A 791 3.67 -21.79 -24.39
C LYS A 791 4.28 -23.03 -23.73
N GLN A 792 5.59 -23.28 -23.87
CA GLN A 792 6.23 -24.42 -23.20
C GLN A 792 6.16 -24.36 -21.67
N ARG A 793 6.16 -23.17 -21.07
CA ARG A 793 6.04 -22.99 -19.62
C ARG A 793 4.58 -23.09 -19.17
N GLU A 794 3.63 -22.58 -19.94
CA GLU A 794 2.19 -22.79 -19.74
C GLU A 794 1.84 -24.28 -19.84
N ASP A 795 2.37 -24.98 -20.84
CA ASP A 795 2.23 -26.43 -21.01
C ASP A 795 2.86 -27.19 -19.83
N TYR A 796 4.03 -26.76 -19.33
CA TYR A 796 4.68 -27.34 -18.14
C TYR A 796 3.88 -27.09 -16.84
N LEU A 797 3.31 -25.90 -16.67
CA LEU A 797 2.42 -25.57 -15.54
C LEU A 797 1.10 -26.35 -15.61
N ASN A 798 0.53 -26.50 -16.81
CA ASN A 798 -0.66 -27.32 -17.05
C ASN A 798 -0.39 -28.82 -16.87
N LEU A 799 0.85 -29.28 -17.06
CA LEU A 799 1.28 -30.64 -16.70
C LEU A 799 1.42 -30.85 -15.18
N GLN A 800 1.62 -29.78 -14.39
CA GLN A 800 1.60 -29.83 -12.92
C GLN A 800 0.19 -29.69 -12.34
N ILE A 801 -0.76 -29.14 -13.11
CA ILE A 801 -2.19 -29.11 -12.79
C ILE A 801 -2.88 -30.23 -13.60
N LYS A 802 -2.61 -31.49 -13.26
CA LYS A 802 -3.56 -32.56 -13.56
C LYS A 802 -4.57 -32.62 -12.41
N PRO A 803 -5.89 -32.50 -12.67
CA PRO A 803 -6.88 -33.00 -11.73
C PRO A 803 -6.59 -34.49 -11.51
N SER A 804 -6.64 -34.95 -10.27
CA SER A 804 -6.64 -36.39 -9.98
C SER A 804 -7.75 -37.04 -10.80
N GLU A 805 -7.36 -37.94 -11.69
CA GLU A 805 -8.27 -38.81 -12.44
C GLU A 805 -9.20 -39.52 -11.45
N GLU A 806 -10.51 -39.37 -11.67
CA GLU A 806 -11.53 -40.22 -11.04
C GLU A 806 -11.14 -41.68 -11.26
N THR A 807 -11.05 -42.44 -10.17
CA THR A 807 -11.02 -43.90 -10.23
C THR A 807 -12.46 -44.41 -10.09
N PRO A 808 -12.91 -45.35 -10.96
CA PRO A 808 -14.26 -45.85 -10.96
C PRO A 808 -14.48 -46.99 -9.94
N ASP A 809 -15.71 -47.01 -9.40
CA ASP A 809 -16.50 -48.10 -8.79
C ASP A 809 -15.82 -49.16 -7.89
N GLU A 810 -16.36 -49.37 -6.68
CA GLU A 810 -17.21 -50.55 -6.37
C GLU A 810 -17.65 -50.61 -4.89
N THR A 811 -18.97 -50.74 -4.68
CA THR A 811 -19.70 -51.42 -3.57
C THR A 811 -19.57 -50.81 -2.15
N ASP A 812 -20.59 -50.72 -1.29
CA ASP A 812 -21.67 -51.68 -1.03
C ASP A 812 -22.80 -51.03 -0.19
N ASP A 813 -24.01 -51.57 -0.40
CA ASP A 813 -25.20 -51.69 0.44
C ASP A 813 -25.75 -50.58 1.37
N GLY A 814 -27.09 -50.46 1.38
CA GLY A 814 -27.79 -50.15 2.64
C GLY A 814 -29.00 -49.20 2.64
N SER A 815 -30.06 -49.58 1.94
CA SER A 815 -31.48 -49.42 2.36
C SER A 815 -32.11 -48.03 2.66
N SER A 816 -33.15 -47.76 1.87
CA SER A 816 -34.52 -47.38 2.27
C SER A 816 -34.80 -45.99 2.86
N GLY A 817 -35.69 -45.26 2.18
CA GLY A 817 -36.46 -44.19 2.82
C GLY A 817 -37.08 -43.17 1.88
N SER A 818 -38.05 -43.57 1.07
CA SER A 818 -38.97 -42.67 0.36
C SER A 818 -39.89 -41.94 1.35
N VAL A 819 -39.97 -40.60 1.32
CA VAL A 819 -41.23 -39.85 1.48
C VAL A 819 -41.12 -38.50 0.77
N SER A 820 -42.06 -38.27 -0.14
CA SER A 820 -42.49 -36.99 -0.70
C SER A 820 -43.29 -36.17 0.31
N ASP A 821 -43.03 -34.87 0.47
CA ASP A 821 -44.10 -33.85 0.36
C ASP A 821 -43.53 -32.42 0.21
N PRO A 822 -44.18 -31.55 -0.58
CA PRO A 822 -43.87 -30.13 -0.74
C PRO A 822 -44.80 -29.25 0.11
N ASP A 823 -44.29 -28.18 0.73
CA ASP A 823 -45.06 -26.94 1.00
C ASP A 823 -44.17 -25.86 1.67
N LEU A 824 -43.92 -24.77 0.92
CA LEU A 824 -43.99 -23.31 1.23
C LEU A 824 -43.79 -22.79 2.68
N PRO A 825 -43.46 -21.48 2.93
CA PRO A 825 -42.93 -20.39 2.07
C PRO A 825 -41.75 -19.61 2.77
N PRO A 826 -41.22 -18.49 2.23
CA PRO A 826 -39.88 -17.97 2.52
C PRO A 826 -39.82 -16.92 3.64
N ASP A 827 -38.63 -16.77 4.22
CA ASP A 827 -38.03 -15.50 4.65
C ASP A 827 -36.51 -15.54 4.39
#